data_AF-A0A9D6NZ75-F1
#
_entry.id   AF-A0A9D6NZ75-F1
#
_cell.length_a   1.000
_cell.length_b   1.000
_cell.length_c   1.000
_cell.angle_alpha   90.00
_cell.angle_beta   90.00
_cell.angle_gamma   90.00
#
_symmetry.space_group_name_H-M   'P 1'
#
loop_
_entity.id
_entity.type
_entity.pdbx_description
1 polymer ?
#
loop_
_entity_poly.entity_id
_entity_poly.type
_entity_poly.pdbx_seq_one_letter_code
_entity_poly.pdbx_strand_id
1 'polypeptide(L)'
;MLVRAVRRVVIAVGAVALLLSTSAQTPDLQGFLVLLRADPGGVASGEVTANVLDGGPGEQHVAVAVRDIAGQNLAGQDVQWQVENTGSGAVYVVAVLTSGSVTNTQLPLEAGALVSFTVQSGPDGRAGVVLDTAQAGSARISAVTRFGSLDRQVHWSGPTAQAAPPVVLAPSLPPEVRGVLEELLASQRRVEAQVGDLQAALSVLPQAAQPAPAEPQLVSARQVSGVLDQLTIEELRSALASGTATLTSNGGWWNEQPTFYYAFDQPSPRTGHLYQFITGLDPDGTPHWLAGQDPIVDSLPGDATYSTFREVHYIQVPAGYRPNSLRSVEALEAALQTPGFQQMDPGIVINGPMVTDDAAPIIPPVQLVRSWYNDQPVVYLDFGEHPATNGIIPIAPVYVLVRGFNADGSPMPVDGQGNILPTVPGEPGYTDLWAVTFVVVPPDYVPDSLRSEAAVKASGYELRPAGMLVNCPVISTGRGSATAGEPVLVAATATPQQPTPAATLGSSAEPVPAFGLAAVQEAGYWISRYNVGTLAMMSGLGVPLEMPMTAARQMAQLVGLPLDQLPPPMALLQGVFAAGDPTPQNADNPLWDPRSFDQTLVPAAQAQTLIKELEWAKQFHIDEHFGPADRMAGLVLVEEAKATGRLLRERLYNTRTRAFDTLDASGQLMDSPTALDQIHALWAFADLVQVLNDPRLPRYTSAREAMEFLRAADTAFQALSRSVPPRTAFEYALAIEALGWYASVQTSAASVRQTLAQIDRSAQALLNAEVDTIEDAAGKVYGLLEAYRLSSNRAYQEGAIAGLQFLETLWNDQAGAYQTTGGGDVIYNPQEAGAVVAALNAARFFLVDSNHPELQELAVERLITFYESVVLKSGLQLATGGPAGFPHPALPTAQEVGRAPVLASEVAWHNGHWQVTNDRFTTDMAMFLSNQSIWLHRDQIDGFIPVSAILVKLR
;
A
#
# COMPACT_ATOMS: atom_id res chain seq x y z
N MET A 1 -5.67 1.77 53.65
CA MET A 1 -6.58 0.65 53.32
C MET A 1 -7.80 1.12 52.52
N LEU A 2 -8.40 2.28 52.81
CA LEU A 2 -9.49 2.86 52.00
C LEU A 2 -9.13 3.09 50.52
N VAL A 3 -7.90 3.55 50.24
CA VAL A 3 -7.38 3.71 48.86
C VAL A 3 -7.23 2.38 48.12
N ARG A 4 -7.00 1.26 48.84
CA ARG A 4 -6.95 -0.10 48.24
C ARG A 4 -8.35 -0.69 48.03
N ALA A 5 -9.37 -0.23 48.76
CA ALA A 5 -10.76 -0.60 48.55
C ALA A 5 -11.37 0.16 47.35
N VAL A 6 -11.07 1.46 47.21
CA VAL A 6 -11.50 2.28 46.06
C VAL A 6 -10.88 1.78 44.76
N ARG A 7 -9.60 1.37 44.76
CA ARG A 7 -8.94 0.80 43.57
C ARG A 7 -9.55 -0.56 43.13
N ARG A 8 -10.08 -1.36 44.06
CA ARG A 8 -10.76 -2.63 43.74
C ARG A 8 -12.19 -2.44 43.22
N VAL A 9 -12.89 -1.38 43.66
CA VAL A 9 -14.22 -1.02 43.13
C VAL A 9 -14.12 -0.38 41.74
N VAL A 10 -13.10 0.45 41.49
CA VAL A 10 -12.84 1.00 40.13
C VAL A 10 -12.43 -0.09 39.14
N ILE A 11 -11.67 -1.10 39.57
CA ILE A 11 -11.32 -2.26 38.74
C ILE A 11 -12.52 -3.20 38.55
N ALA A 12 -13.43 -3.33 39.53
CA ALA A 12 -14.65 -4.13 39.39
C ALA A 12 -15.73 -3.45 38.53
N VAL A 13 -15.86 -2.12 38.58
CA VAL A 13 -16.79 -1.35 37.73
C VAL A 13 -16.24 -1.22 36.31
N GLY A 14 -14.91 -1.08 36.14
CA GLY A 14 -14.25 -1.18 34.84
C GLY A 14 -14.36 -2.57 34.22
N ALA A 15 -14.28 -3.64 35.02
CA ALA A 15 -14.46 -5.01 34.54
C ALA A 15 -15.91 -5.35 34.18
N VAL A 16 -16.92 -4.71 34.79
CA VAL A 16 -18.33 -4.88 34.39
C VAL A 16 -18.68 -4.06 33.14
N ALA A 17 -18.04 -2.91 32.91
CA ALA A 17 -18.13 -2.17 31.64
C ALA A 17 -17.41 -2.90 30.48
N LEU A 18 -16.33 -3.64 30.79
CA LEU A 18 -15.65 -4.49 29.81
C LEU A 18 -16.39 -5.82 29.57
N LEU A 19 -17.04 -6.41 30.58
CA LEU A 19 -17.85 -7.63 30.44
C LEU A 19 -19.26 -7.40 29.86
N LEU A 20 -19.73 -6.16 29.78
CA LEU A 20 -20.95 -5.79 29.04
C LEU A 20 -20.65 -5.25 27.62
N SER A 21 -19.37 -5.10 27.24
CA SER A 21 -18.95 -4.80 25.86
C SER A 21 -18.35 -6.01 25.14
N THR A 22 -18.09 -7.11 25.84
CA THR A 22 -17.68 -8.40 25.25
C THR A 22 -18.84 -9.41 25.24
N SER A 23 -19.91 -9.10 24.51
CA SER A 23 -20.81 -10.10 23.91
C SER A 23 -21.54 -9.49 22.70
N ALA A 24 -20.77 -9.17 21.66
CA ALA A 24 -21.29 -8.81 20.34
C ALA A 24 -20.36 -9.40 19.27
N GLN A 25 -20.23 -10.72 19.25
CA GLN A 25 -19.96 -11.46 18.02
C GLN A 25 -21.27 -12.09 17.55
N THR A 26 -22.10 -11.25 16.92
CA THR A 26 -23.14 -11.55 15.92
C THR A 26 -23.72 -10.20 15.48
N PRO A 27 -23.70 -9.84 14.19
CA PRO A 27 -24.45 -8.69 13.72
C PRO A 27 -25.93 -9.12 13.62
N ASP A 28 -26.71 -8.94 14.69
CA ASP A 28 -28.17 -9.04 14.59
C ASP A 28 -28.89 -8.24 15.70
N LEU A 29 -29.73 -7.30 15.24
CA LEU A 29 -31.02 -6.87 15.79
C LEU A 29 -31.08 -6.33 17.24
N GLN A 30 -31.07 -5.00 17.39
CA GLN A 30 -31.81 -4.35 18.49
C GLN A 30 -33.19 -3.90 17.99
N GLY A 31 -34.20 -4.76 18.13
CA GLY A 31 -35.59 -4.44 17.80
C GLY A 31 -36.43 -4.11 19.04
N PHE A 32 -37.27 -3.07 18.97
CA PHE A 32 -38.37 -2.86 19.91
C PHE A 32 -39.66 -3.51 19.38
N LEU A 33 -40.32 -4.29 20.24
CA LEU A 33 -41.51 -5.09 19.97
C LEU A 33 -42.80 -4.25 20.07
N VAL A 34 -43.63 -4.20 19.03
CA VAL A 34 -45.02 -3.68 19.11
C VAL A 34 -45.97 -4.84 18.80
N LEU A 35 -46.58 -5.42 19.85
CA LEU A 35 -47.60 -6.46 19.73
C LEU A 35 -48.97 -5.82 19.46
N LEU A 36 -49.63 -6.19 18.38
CA LEU A 36 -51.07 -6.00 18.18
C LEU A 36 -51.75 -7.36 18.18
N ARG A 37 -52.82 -7.51 18.98
CA ARG A 37 -53.60 -8.75 19.12
C ARG A 37 -55.09 -8.48 18.93
N ALA A 38 -55.78 -9.47 18.35
CA ALA A 38 -57.22 -9.83 18.41
C ALA A 38 -57.88 -9.90 17.02
N ASP A 39 -58.76 -10.83 16.63
CA ASP A 39 -59.23 -12.14 17.12
C ASP A 39 -59.94 -12.85 15.92
N PRO A 40 -60.58 -14.03 16.04
CA PRO A 40 -60.52 -15.11 15.04
C PRO A 40 -61.59 -14.97 13.95
N GLY A 41 -61.16 -14.58 12.76
CA GLY A 41 -62.06 -14.41 11.63
C GLY A 41 -61.33 -14.33 10.29
N GLY A 42 -60.45 -15.30 10.02
CA GLY A 42 -60.00 -15.65 8.67
C GLY A 42 -59.71 -14.52 7.70
N VAL A 43 -58.72 -13.67 7.98
CA VAL A 43 -58.00 -12.86 6.98
C VAL A 43 -56.53 -12.79 7.41
N ALA A 44 -55.61 -13.01 6.48
CA ALA A 44 -54.17 -13.12 6.73
C ALA A 44 -53.62 -11.97 7.59
N SER A 45 -52.95 -12.31 8.70
CA SER A 45 -52.28 -11.36 9.59
C SER A 45 -50.76 -11.42 9.39
N GLY A 46 -50.09 -10.27 9.45
CA GLY A 46 -48.63 -10.16 9.36
C GLY A 46 -48.06 -9.17 10.38
N GLU A 47 -46.78 -9.29 10.70
CA GLU A 47 -46.06 -8.50 11.70
C GLU A 47 -45.23 -7.40 11.04
N VAL A 48 -45.16 -6.21 11.65
CA VAL A 48 -44.35 -5.05 11.21
C VAL A 48 -43.39 -4.64 12.33
N THR A 49 -42.08 -4.77 12.08
CA THR A 49 -41.01 -4.27 12.96
C THR A 49 -40.23 -3.17 12.25
N ALA A 50 -39.86 -2.11 12.98
CA ALA A 50 -39.11 -0.98 12.45
C ALA A 50 -37.77 -0.80 13.15
N ASN A 51 -36.70 -0.62 12.36
CA ASN A 51 -35.36 -0.29 12.84
C ASN A 51 -34.97 1.08 12.27
N VAL A 52 -34.48 1.96 13.14
CA VAL A 52 -33.75 3.17 12.72
C VAL A 52 -32.27 2.83 12.82
N LEU A 53 -31.58 2.81 11.68
CA LEU A 53 -30.13 2.65 11.64
C LEU A 53 -29.52 4.05 11.57
N ASP A 54 -28.67 4.39 12.54
CA ASP A 54 -28.02 5.70 12.59
C ASP A 54 -26.90 5.74 11.55
N GLY A 55 -27.16 6.39 10.43
CA GLY A 55 -26.29 6.45 9.24
C GLY A 55 -25.38 7.68 9.27
N GLY A 56 -24.67 7.94 10.37
CA GLY A 56 -23.77 9.10 10.46
C GLY A 56 -24.45 10.47 10.30
N PRO A 57 -23.68 11.57 10.20
CA PRO A 57 -24.23 12.91 10.08
C PRO A 57 -24.87 13.11 8.70
N GLY A 58 -26.20 13.28 8.64
CA GLY A 58 -26.93 13.66 7.43
C GLY A 58 -27.95 12.64 6.94
N GLU A 59 -27.76 11.34 7.18
CA GLU A 59 -28.64 10.29 6.65
C GLU A 59 -29.36 9.47 7.73
N GLN A 60 -30.64 9.13 7.49
CA GLN A 60 -31.47 8.33 8.39
C GLN A 60 -32.21 7.22 7.61
N HIS A 61 -32.03 5.97 8.05
CA HIS A 61 -32.61 4.80 7.40
C HIS A 61 -33.78 4.25 8.23
N VAL A 62 -34.96 4.14 7.63
CA VAL A 62 -36.14 3.55 8.26
C VAL A 62 -36.61 2.35 7.43
N ALA A 63 -36.57 1.16 8.01
CA ALA A 63 -37.02 -0.07 7.33
C ALA A 63 -38.15 -0.75 8.10
N VAL A 64 -39.07 -1.38 7.35
CA VAL A 64 -40.15 -2.25 7.84
C VAL A 64 -39.91 -3.66 7.32
N ALA A 65 -39.99 -4.65 8.21
CA ALA A 65 -40.07 -6.07 7.81
C ALA A 65 -41.53 -6.54 7.81
N VAL A 66 -41.94 -7.28 6.78
CA VAL A 66 -43.27 -7.89 6.62
C VAL A 66 -43.13 -9.40 6.74
N ARG A 67 -43.76 -9.98 7.77
CA ARG A 67 -43.70 -11.42 8.07
C ARG A 67 -45.08 -12.05 8.23
N ASP A 68 -45.19 -13.34 7.98
CA ASP A 68 -46.38 -14.13 8.31
C ASP A 68 -46.42 -14.52 9.81
N ILE A 69 -47.52 -15.17 10.24
CA ILE A 69 -47.70 -15.61 11.64
C ILE A 69 -46.71 -16.67 12.12
N ALA A 70 -46.01 -17.34 11.20
CA ALA A 70 -44.95 -18.29 11.51
C ALA A 70 -43.58 -17.60 11.59
N GLY A 71 -43.52 -16.28 11.38
CA GLY A 71 -42.32 -15.47 11.40
C GLY A 71 -41.52 -15.51 10.08
N GLN A 72 -42.09 -16.08 9.01
CA GLN A 72 -41.45 -16.14 7.69
C GLN A 72 -41.60 -14.81 6.95
N ASN A 73 -40.54 -14.38 6.27
CA ASN A 73 -40.51 -13.14 5.49
C ASN A 73 -41.42 -13.26 4.26
N LEU A 74 -42.25 -12.24 4.02
CA LEU A 74 -43.17 -12.18 2.89
C LEU A 74 -42.65 -11.19 1.85
N ALA A 75 -42.24 -11.69 0.69
CA ALA A 75 -41.83 -10.86 -0.44
C ALA A 75 -43.03 -10.28 -1.21
N GLY A 76 -42.80 -9.19 -1.94
CA GLY A 76 -43.76 -8.59 -2.87
C GLY A 76 -44.99 -7.96 -2.19
N GLN A 77 -44.94 -7.70 -0.88
CA GLN A 77 -46.02 -7.04 -0.15
C GLN A 77 -45.91 -5.53 -0.30
N ASP A 78 -47.01 -4.87 -0.68
CA ASP A 78 -47.09 -3.42 -0.78
C ASP A 78 -47.01 -2.77 0.61
N VAL A 79 -46.08 -1.82 0.77
CA VAL A 79 -45.92 -0.94 1.92
C VAL A 79 -46.08 0.50 1.44
N GLN A 80 -47.15 1.15 1.87
CA GLN A 80 -47.41 2.56 1.56
C GLN A 80 -46.71 3.44 2.58
N TRP A 81 -45.79 4.28 2.12
CA TRP A 81 -45.08 5.25 2.94
C TRP A 81 -45.70 6.64 2.79
N GLN A 82 -45.74 7.37 3.88
CA GLN A 82 -46.01 8.79 3.93
C GLN A 82 -44.89 9.48 4.71
N VAL A 83 -44.26 10.48 4.13
CA VAL A 83 -43.19 11.26 4.78
C VAL A 83 -43.60 12.72 4.77
N GLU A 84 -43.78 13.27 5.97
CA GLU A 84 -44.10 14.68 6.21
C GLU A 84 -42.86 15.39 6.78
N ASN A 85 -42.39 16.44 6.13
CA ASN A 85 -41.37 17.30 6.72
C ASN A 85 -42.02 18.19 7.78
N THR A 86 -41.70 17.96 9.05
CA THR A 86 -42.22 18.72 10.19
C THR A 86 -41.22 19.76 10.72
N GLY A 87 -40.01 19.79 10.15
CA GLY A 87 -38.91 20.69 10.52
C GLY A 87 -38.84 21.91 9.60
N SER A 88 -37.92 22.83 9.92
CA SER A 88 -37.72 24.06 9.16
C SER A 88 -36.70 23.94 8.00
N GLY A 89 -35.88 22.89 7.97
CA GLY A 89 -34.93 22.60 6.90
C GLY A 89 -35.49 21.62 5.86
N ALA A 90 -35.00 21.68 4.62
CA ALA A 90 -35.42 20.76 3.56
C ALA A 90 -35.03 19.31 3.88
N VAL A 91 -35.94 18.37 3.62
CA VAL A 91 -35.71 16.93 3.77
C VAL A 91 -35.66 16.28 2.40
N TYR A 92 -34.61 15.54 2.09
CA TYR A 92 -34.50 14.78 0.85
C TYR A 92 -34.91 13.34 1.10
N VAL A 93 -35.88 12.83 0.32
CA VAL A 93 -36.14 11.39 0.26
C VAL A 93 -35.23 10.80 -0.80
N VAL A 94 -34.16 10.11 -0.37
CA VAL A 94 -33.04 9.72 -1.24
C VAL A 94 -33.21 8.33 -1.82
N ALA A 95 -33.75 7.39 -1.03
CA ALA A 95 -33.87 6.01 -1.48
C ALA A 95 -35.13 5.34 -0.96
N VAL A 96 -35.72 4.55 -1.84
CA VAL A 96 -36.63 3.48 -1.49
C VAL A 96 -35.86 2.17 -1.59
N LEU A 97 -35.74 1.44 -0.48
CA LEU A 97 -35.01 0.18 -0.40
C LEU A 97 -35.96 -0.98 -0.73
N THR A 98 -35.72 -1.63 -1.86
CA THR A 98 -36.21 -2.98 -2.14
C THR A 98 -35.01 -3.80 -2.60
N SER A 99 -34.53 -4.73 -1.75
CA SER A 99 -33.45 -5.69 -2.05
C SER A 99 -32.43 -5.22 -3.12
N GLY A 100 -31.49 -4.36 -2.74
CA GLY A 100 -30.36 -3.99 -3.58
C GLY A 100 -30.63 -2.99 -4.71
N SER A 101 -31.87 -2.53 -4.91
CA SER A 101 -32.19 -1.45 -5.86
C SER A 101 -32.65 -0.21 -5.11
N VAL A 102 -31.99 0.92 -5.37
CA VAL A 102 -32.39 2.26 -4.91
C VAL A 102 -33.08 2.95 -6.08
N THR A 103 -34.37 3.24 -5.94
CA THR A 103 -35.05 4.16 -6.87
C THR A 103 -34.93 5.57 -6.28
N ASN A 104 -34.08 6.40 -6.87
CA ASN A 104 -33.86 7.76 -6.40
C ASN A 104 -35.02 8.64 -6.87
N THR A 105 -35.80 9.20 -5.94
CA THR A 105 -36.88 10.14 -6.28
C THR A 105 -36.48 11.60 -6.10
N GLN A 106 -35.30 11.93 -5.56
CA GLN A 106 -34.83 13.30 -5.22
C GLN A 106 -35.93 14.37 -5.23
N LEU A 107 -36.90 14.26 -4.32
CA LEU A 107 -37.86 15.31 -4.08
C LEU A 107 -37.41 16.06 -2.84
N PRO A 108 -36.97 17.32 -2.94
CA PRO A 108 -36.84 18.16 -1.75
C PRO A 108 -38.24 18.35 -1.16
N LEU A 109 -38.42 17.92 0.09
CA LEU A 109 -39.60 18.21 0.87
C LEU A 109 -39.39 19.52 1.62
N GLU A 110 -40.07 20.56 1.15
CA GLU A 110 -40.17 21.83 1.88
C GLU A 110 -40.85 21.65 3.24
N ALA A 111 -40.64 22.58 4.16
CA ALA A 111 -41.26 22.53 5.48
C ALA A 111 -42.81 22.45 5.39
N GLY A 112 -43.40 21.43 6.04
CA GLY A 112 -44.82 21.13 6.00
C GLY A 112 -45.29 20.32 4.78
N ALA A 113 -44.38 19.98 3.84
CA ALA A 113 -44.73 19.15 2.69
C ALA A 113 -44.84 17.67 3.06
N LEU A 114 -45.80 16.99 2.43
CA LEU A 114 -46.07 15.55 2.58
C LEU A 114 -45.89 14.86 1.23
N VAL A 115 -45.12 13.77 1.18
CA VAL A 115 -45.08 12.86 0.03
C VAL A 115 -45.60 11.49 0.42
N SER A 116 -46.24 10.80 -0.51
CA SER A 116 -46.69 9.41 -0.34
C SER A 116 -46.24 8.57 -1.52
N PHE A 117 -45.73 7.38 -1.25
CA PHE A 117 -45.30 6.42 -2.29
C PHE A 117 -45.47 4.98 -1.79
N THR A 118 -45.56 4.02 -2.70
CA THR A 118 -45.74 2.60 -2.37
C THR A 118 -44.53 1.80 -2.79
N VAL A 119 -44.12 0.86 -1.93
CA VAL A 119 -42.88 0.09 -2.07
C VAL A 119 -43.20 -1.38 -1.83
N GLN A 120 -42.72 -2.27 -2.70
CA GLN A 120 -42.87 -3.71 -2.49
C GLN A 120 -41.73 -4.27 -1.66
N SER A 121 -42.02 -5.07 -0.64
CA SER A 121 -40.98 -5.76 0.13
C SER A 121 -40.13 -6.69 -0.75
N GLY A 122 -38.81 -6.69 -0.53
CA GLY A 122 -37.86 -7.55 -1.23
C GLY A 122 -38.00 -9.04 -0.87
N PRO A 123 -37.17 -9.93 -1.45
CA PRO A 123 -37.16 -11.36 -1.14
C PRO A 123 -36.94 -11.69 0.34
N ASP A 124 -36.29 -10.80 1.08
CA ASP A 124 -36.07 -10.87 2.53
C ASP A 124 -37.24 -10.30 3.37
N GLY A 125 -38.34 -9.93 2.72
CA GLY A 125 -39.54 -9.37 3.34
C GLY A 125 -39.37 -7.94 3.85
N ARG A 126 -38.30 -7.22 3.48
CA ARG A 126 -38.05 -5.85 3.96
C ARG A 126 -38.35 -4.79 2.90
N ALA A 127 -38.83 -3.63 3.36
CA ALA A 127 -38.97 -2.41 2.57
C ALA A 127 -38.52 -1.22 3.42
N GLY A 128 -37.80 -0.25 2.87
CA GLY A 128 -37.33 0.90 3.63
C GLY A 128 -37.28 2.22 2.86
N VAL A 129 -37.11 3.31 3.60
CA VAL A 129 -36.88 4.66 3.11
C VAL A 129 -35.62 5.23 3.74
N VAL A 130 -34.82 5.95 2.94
CA VAL A 130 -33.67 6.74 3.41
C VAL A 130 -34.00 8.22 3.25
N LEU A 131 -33.79 8.97 4.32
CA LEU A 131 -33.89 10.43 4.36
C LEU A 131 -32.50 11.03 4.50
N ASP A 132 -32.19 12.06 3.73
CA ASP A 132 -30.95 12.83 3.83
C ASP A 132 -31.28 14.30 4.09
N THR A 133 -30.49 14.96 4.95
CA THR A 133 -30.56 16.40 5.18
C THR A 133 -29.19 17.02 5.42
N ALA A 134 -28.96 18.20 4.84
CA ALA A 134 -27.79 19.03 5.12
C ALA A 134 -27.91 19.86 6.43
N GLN A 135 -29.08 19.88 7.10
CA GLN A 135 -29.35 20.69 8.30
C GLN A 135 -30.23 19.94 9.32
N ALA A 136 -30.23 20.38 10.59
CA ALA A 136 -31.11 19.83 11.63
C ALA A 136 -32.59 19.91 11.21
N GLY A 137 -33.34 18.82 11.37
CA GLY A 137 -34.73 18.75 10.91
C GLY A 137 -35.54 17.68 11.64
N SER A 138 -36.83 17.61 11.32
CA SER A 138 -37.72 16.57 11.83
C SER A 138 -38.71 16.14 10.76
N ALA A 139 -38.98 14.85 10.66
CA ALA A 139 -40.00 14.31 9.75
C ALA A 139 -40.92 13.34 10.47
N ARG A 140 -42.19 13.33 10.09
CA ARG A 140 -43.14 12.30 10.50
C ARG A 140 -43.27 11.28 9.38
N ILE A 141 -43.02 10.02 9.68
CA ILE A 141 -42.99 8.91 8.74
C ILE A 141 -44.07 7.91 9.15
N SER A 142 -44.98 7.64 8.23
CA SER A 142 -46.00 6.61 8.39
C SER A 142 -45.80 5.52 7.34
N ALA A 143 -45.88 4.26 7.75
CA ALA A 143 -45.87 3.11 6.85
C ALA A 143 -47.16 2.31 7.06
N VAL A 144 -47.93 2.08 6.00
CA VAL A 144 -49.18 1.32 6.03
C VAL A 144 -49.03 0.08 5.15
N THR A 145 -49.28 -1.08 5.73
CA THR A 145 -49.37 -2.34 5.01
C THR A 145 -50.81 -2.84 5.09
N ARG A 146 -51.16 -3.86 4.27
CA ARG A 146 -52.45 -4.55 4.42
C ARG A 146 -52.64 -5.25 5.77
N PHE A 147 -51.57 -5.38 6.56
CA PHE A 147 -51.53 -6.08 7.85
C PHE A 147 -51.50 -5.14 9.06
N GLY A 148 -51.30 -3.84 8.86
CA GLY A 148 -51.22 -2.85 9.93
C GLY A 148 -50.47 -1.58 9.51
N SER A 149 -50.55 -0.53 10.34
CA SER A 149 -49.85 0.73 10.13
C SER A 149 -48.88 1.06 11.26
N LEU A 150 -47.82 1.79 10.90
CA LEU A 150 -46.80 2.38 11.75
C LEU A 150 -46.82 3.89 11.50
N ASP A 151 -46.71 4.70 12.56
CA ASP A 151 -46.59 6.16 12.48
C ASP A 151 -45.53 6.60 13.50
N ARG A 152 -44.49 7.31 13.04
CA ARG A 152 -43.32 7.69 13.82
C ARG A 152 -42.83 9.09 13.49
N GLN A 153 -42.52 9.87 14.52
CA GLN A 153 -41.81 11.14 14.37
C GLN A 153 -40.31 10.90 14.59
N VAL A 154 -39.50 11.35 13.64
CA VAL A 154 -38.04 11.23 13.64
C VAL A 154 -37.45 12.63 13.75
N HIS A 155 -36.53 12.83 14.69
CA HIS A 155 -35.79 14.07 14.90
C HIS A 155 -34.31 13.77 14.73
N TRP A 156 -33.58 14.62 14.02
CA TRP A 156 -32.13 14.52 13.89
C TRP A 156 -31.48 15.88 14.15
N SER A 157 -30.29 15.85 14.73
CA SER A 157 -29.49 17.06 15.00
C SER A 157 -28.43 17.18 13.91
N GLY A 158 -28.35 18.35 13.26
CA GLY A 158 -27.22 18.66 12.37
C GLY A 158 -25.92 18.79 13.18
N PRO A 159 -24.75 18.94 12.53
CA PRO A 159 -23.47 19.05 13.21
C PRO A 159 -23.36 20.41 13.91
N THR A 160 -23.97 20.52 15.08
CA THR A 160 -23.63 21.45 16.15
C THR A 160 -23.96 20.80 17.49
N ALA A 161 -22.99 20.85 18.39
CA ALA A 161 -23.01 20.22 19.71
C ALA A 161 -24.35 20.42 20.43
N GLN A 162 -25.02 19.32 20.78
CA GLN A 162 -26.23 19.38 21.61
C GLN A 162 -25.98 18.79 23.00
N ALA A 163 -26.33 19.63 23.98
CA ALA A 163 -26.39 19.33 25.39
C ALA A 163 -27.29 18.11 25.68
N ALA A 164 -26.82 17.26 26.59
CA ALA A 164 -27.57 16.12 27.07
C ALA A 164 -28.85 16.57 27.83
N PRO A 165 -29.94 15.79 27.76
CA PRO A 165 -31.15 16.10 28.52
C PRO A 165 -30.88 16.05 30.04
N PRO A 166 -31.62 16.83 30.85
CA PRO A 166 -31.36 16.92 32.28
C PRO A 166 -31.53 15.56 32.97
N VAL A 167 -30.45 15.10 33.60
CA VAL A 167 -30.44 13.86 34.39
C VAL A 167 -31.26 14.09 35.66
N VAL A 168 -32.44 13.47 35.73
CA VAL A 168 -33.23 13.42 36.96
C VAL A 168 -32.71 12.27 37.82
N LEU A 169 -32.08 12.59 38.94
CA LEU A 169 -31.53 11.59 39.87
C LEU A 169 -32.64 10.79 40.53
N ALA A 170 -32.55 9.46 40.47
CA ALA A 170 -33.53 8.57 41.09
C ALA A 170 -33.62 8.80 42.63
N PRO A 171 -34.81 8.69 43.24
CA PRO A 171 -34.99 8.93 44.68
C PRO A 171 -34.17 7.99 45.58
N SER A 172 -33.78 6.83 45.07
CA SER A 172 -33.16 5.72 45.80
C SER A 172 -31.63 5.79 45.94
N LEU A 173 -30.98 6.87 45.51
CA LEU A 173 -29.52 6.99 45.60
C LEU A 173 -29.05 7.24 47.05
N PRO A 174 -28.00 6.53 47.52
CA PRO A 174 -27.37 6.79 48.81
C PRO A 174 -26.90 8.26 48.92
N PRO A 175 -27.01 8.92 50.08
CA PRO A 175 -26.72 10.36 50.23
C PRO A 175 -25.31 10.76 49.80
N GLU A 176 -24.34 9.87 50.03
CA GLU A 176 -22.92 10.06 49.70
C GLU A 176 -22.68 10.11 48.18
N VAL A 177 -23.46 9.36 47.40
CA VAL A 177 -23.38 9.32 45.93
C VAL A 177 -24.12 10.51 45.32
N ARG A 178 -25.23 10.92 45.93
CA ARG A 178 -26.00 12.10 45.49
C ARG A 178 -25.17 13.38 45.61
N GLY A 179 -24.43 13.56 46.71
CA GLY A 179 -23.60 14.76 46.91
C GLY A 179 -22.52 14.95 45.84
N VAL A 180 -21.84 13.86 45.44
CA VAL A 180 -20.81 13.91 44.40
C VAL A 180 -21.40 14.22 43.02
N LEU A 181 -22.58 13.68 42.71
CA LEU A 181 -23.29 13.92 41.45
C LEU A 181 -23.83 15.36 41.35
N GLU A 182 -24.30 15.92 42.45
CA GLU A 182 -24.75 17.32 42.49
C GLU A 182 -23.60 18.31 42.26
N GLU A 183 -22.40 18.01 42.79
CA GLU A 183 -21.21 18.84 42.60
C GLU A 183 -20.67 18.78 41.15
N LEU A 184 -20.74 17.61 40.51
CA LEU A 184 -20.42 17.42 39.09
C LEU A 184 -21.39 18.21 38.18
N LEU A 185 -22.69 18.15 38.46
CA LEU A 185 -23.72 18.91 37.73
C LEU A 185 -23.59 20.42 37.94
N ALA A 186 -23.08 20.86 39.09
CA ALA A 186 -22.77 22.27 39.33
C ALA A 186 -21.53 22.74 38.54
N SER A 187 -20.54 21.85 38.34
CA SER A 187 -19.34 22.16 37.55
C SER A 187 -19.65 22.27 36.06
N GLN A 188 -20.49 21.39 35.53
CA GLN A 188 -20.93 21.42 34.14
C GLN A 188 -21.63 22.75 33.78
N ARG A 189 -22.56 23.22 34.63
CA ARG A 189 -23.29 24.47 34.41
C ARG A 189 -22.40 25.72 34.37
N ARG A 190 -21.24 25.71 35.05
CA ARG A 190 -20.27 26.81 35.00
C ARG A 190 -19.54 26.88 33.66
N VAL A 191 -19.26 25.73 33.06
CA VAL A 191 -18.59 25.62 31.75
C VAL A 191 -19.54 26.06 30.63
N GLU A 192 -20.81 25.64 30.70
CA GLU A 192 -21.84 26.03 29.72
C GLU A 192 -22.07 27.55 29.69
N ALA A 193 -22.00 28.23 30.84
CA ALA A 193 -22.10 29.69 30.91
C ALA A 193 -20.93 30.41 30.21
N GLN A 194 -19.70 29.89 30.36
CA GLN A 194 -18.51 30.48 29.71
C GLN A 194 -18.53 30.34 28.18
N VAL A 195 -19.17 29.29 27.66
CA VAL A 195 -19.32 29.06 26.21
C VAL A 195 -20.36 30.00 25.59
N GLY A 196 -21.44 30.32 26.32
CA GLY A 196 -22.45 31.29 25.86
C GLY A 196 -21.89 32.70 25.68
N ASP A 197 -20.99 33.14 26.56
CA ASP A 197 -20.35 34.46 26.49
C ASP A 197 -19.43 34.58 25.25
N LEU A 198 -18.82 33.47 24.81
CA LEU A 198 -17.98 33.40 23.61
C LEU A 198 -18.79 33.47 22.31
N GLN A 199 -19.98 32.85 22.28
CA GLN A 199 -20.85 32.88 21.09
C GLN A 199 -21.51 34.25 20.86
N ALA A 200 -21.79 35.00 21.93
CA ALA A 200 -22.30 36.37 21.82
C ALA A 200 -21.29 37.36 21.21
N ALA A 201 -19.98 37.07 21.31
CA ALA A 201 -18.92 37.90 20.73
C ALA A 201 -18.74 37.72 19.21
N LEU A 202 -19.20 36.60 18.64
CA LEU A 202 -19.01 36.23 17.24
C LEU A 202 -20.11 36.74 16.28
N SER A 203 -21.24 37.22 16.80
CA SER A 203 -22.43 37.59 16.01
C SER A 203 -22.48 39.04 15.54
N VAL A 204 -21.38 39.81 15.65
CA VAL A 204 -21.35 41.27 15.38
C VAL A 204 -20.65 41.66 14.05
N LEU A 205 -20.27 40.71 13.18
CA LEU A 205 -19.64 41.02 11.88
C LEU A 205 -20.68 41.18 10.74
N PRO A 206 -20.66 42.26 9.93
CA PRO A 206 -21.67 42.53 8.91
C PRO A 206 -21.39 41.83 7.55
N GLN A 207 -22.44 41.24 6.96
CA GLN A 207 -22.44 40.62 5.62
C GLN A 207 -22.63 41.67 4.50
N ALA A 208 -21.83 41.58 3.43
CA ALA A 208 -22.02 42.32 2.19
C ALA A 208 -22.72 41.45 1.13
N ALA A 209 -23.63 42.06 0.37
CA ALA A 209 -24.57 41.42 -0.56
C ALA A 209 -23.92 40.86 -1.86
N GLN A 210 -24.41 39.72 -2.34
CA GLN A 210 -24.14 39.17 -3.68
C GLN A 210 -25.39 39.27 -4.58
N PRO A 211 -25.26 39.51 -5.91
CA PRO A 211 -26.36 39.45 -6.87
C PRO A 211 -26.53 38.06 -7.50
N ALA A 212 -27.73 37.81 -8.04
CA ALA A 212 -28.25 36.51 -8.52
C ALA A 212 -27.49 35.88 -9.71
N PRO A 213 -27.50 34.53 -9.85
CA PRO A 213 -26.80 33.81 -10.92
C PRO A 213 -27.59 33.76 -12.22
N ALA A 214 -26.88 33.83 -13.35
CA ALA A 214 -27.39 33.55 -14.69
C ALA A 214 -27.23 32.05 -15.02
N GLU A 215 -28.17 31.50 -15.79
CA GLU A 215 -28.19 30.09 -16.25
C GLU A 215 -26.93 29.71 -17.07
N PRO A 216 -26.32 28.53 -16.83
CA PRO A 216 -25.18 28.07 -17.61
C PRO A 216 -25.63 27.41 -18.93
N GLN A 217 -25.08 27.89 -20.05
CA GLN A 217 -25.17 27.21 -21.35
C GLN A 217 -24.26 25.97 -21.36
N LEU A 218 -24.82 24.80 -21.65
CA LEU A 218 -24.10 23.53 -21.84
C LEU A 218 -23.23 23.61 -23.12
N VAL A 219 -21.93 23.51 -22.95
CA VAL A 219 -20.94 23.36 -24.04
C VAL A 219 -20.96 21.90 -24.53
N SER A 220 -20.86 21.67 -25.85
CA SER A 220 -20.90 20.33 -26.41
C SER A 220 -19.59 19.56 -26.21
N ALA A 221 -19.68 18.25 -25.92
CA ALA A 221 -18.54 17.38 -25.61
C ALA A 221 -17.42 17.36 -26.68
N ARG A 222 -17.75 17.67 -27.94
CA ARG A 222 -16.77 17.74 -29.06
C ARG A 222 -15.80 18.93 -28.97
N GLN A 223 -16.15 19.98 -28.24
CA GLN A 223 -15.36 21.22 -28.18
C GLN A 223 -14.40 21.25 -26.97
N VAL A 224 -14.47 20.23 -26.11
CA VAL A 224 -13.71 20.10 -24.85
C VAL A 224 -12.53 19.12 -24.94
N SER A 225 -12.51 18.26 -25.96
CA SER A 225 -11.52 17.17 -26.10
C SER A 225 -10.07 17.64 -26.32
N GLY A 226 -9.84 18.85 -26.84
CA GLY A 226 -8.50 19.39 -27.12
C GLY A 226 -7.69 19.85 -25.89
N VAL A 227 -8.13 19.55 -24.67
CA VAL A 227 -7.52 20.08 -23.42
C VAL A 227 -6.59 19.08 -22.73
N LEU A 228 -6.68 17.79 -23.06
CA LEU A 228 -6.02 16.70 -22.32
C LEU A 228 -5.11 15.81 -23.19
N ASP A 229 -4.72 16.22 -24.41
CA ASP A 229 -4.00 15.37 -25.38
C ASP A 229 -4.55 13.93 -25.39
N GLN A 230 -5.85 13.83 -25.71
CA GLN A 230 -6.64 12.60 -25.60
C GLN A 230 -6.53 11.74 -26.86
N LEU A 231 -6.61 10.41 -26.71
CA LEU A 231 -6.88 9.50 -27.82
C LEU A 231 -8.40 9.35 -27.98
N THR A 232 -8.98 9.90 -29.06
CA THR A 232 -10.42 9.79 -29.28
C THR A 232 -10.86 8.34 -29.58
N ILE A 233 -12.10 7.93 -29.31
CA ILE A 233 -12.63 6.60 -29.72
C ILE A 233 -12.40 6.31 -31.22
N GLU A 234 -12.49 7.34 -32.08
CA GLU A 234 -12.28 7.21 -33.54
C GLU A 234 -10.78 7.09 -33.89
N GLU A 235 -9.89 7.76 -33.15
CA GLU A 235 -8.43 7.61 -33.28
C GLU A 235 -7.95 6.29 -32.70
N LEU A 236 -8.53 5.82 -31.59
CA LEU A 236 -8.35 4.48 -31.05
C LEU A 236 -8.79 3.44 -32.08
N ARG A 237 -9.94 3.61 -32.73
CA ARG A 237 -10.40 2.73 -33.82
C ARG A 237 -9.49 2.79 -35.05
N SER A 238 -9.04 3.98 -35.46
CA SER A 238 -8.16 4.18 -36.62
C SER A 238 -6.77 3.59 -36.36
N ALA A 239 -6.23 3.81 -35.16
CA ALA A 239 -4.97 3.25 -34.71
C ALA A 239 -5.03 1.74 -34.46
N LEU A 240 -6.15 1.22 -33.95
CA LEU A 240 -6.45 -0.22 -33.87
C LEU A 240 -6.48 -0.88 -35.25
N ALA A 241 -6.91 -0.14 -36.28
CA ALA A 241 -6.91 -0.60 -37.65
C ALA A 241 -5.57 -0.38 -38.39
N SER A 242 -4.71 0.54 -37.93
CA SER A 242 -3.48 0.94 -38.63
C SER A 242 -2.16 0.56 -37.95
N GLY A 243 -2.17 0.08 -36.69
CA GLY A 243 -0.98 -0.36 -35.96
C GLY A 243 -0.03 0.77 -35.54
N THR A 244 -0.54 2.00 -35.31
CA THR A 244 0.30 3.20 -35.14
C THR A 244 0.03 4.07 -33.90
N ALA A 245 -0.81 3.67 -32.94
CA ALA A 245 -0.97 4.47 -31.71
C ALA A 245 0.23 4.26 -30.77
N THR A 246 0.93 5.35 -30.45
CA THR A 246 1.84 5.40 -29.30
C THR A 246 1.08 6.01 -28.13
N LEU A 247 0.98 5.31 -27.00
CA LEU A 247 0.29 5.80 -25.81
C LEU A 247 1.14 6.87 -25.12
N THR A 248 0.77 8.14 -25.21
CA THR A 248 1.45 9.24 -24.51
C THR A 248 0.89 9.43 -23.11
N SER A 249 1.75 9.55 -22.11
CA SER A 249 1.37 9.91 -20.74
C SER A 249 1.23 11.43 -20.60
N ASN A 250 0.24 11.88 -19.85
CA ASN A 250 0.04 13.28 -19.49
C ASN A 250 0.69 13.62 -18.15
N GLY A 251 1.24 14.84 -18.06
CA GLY A 251 1.76 15.41 -16.82
C GLY A 251 0.68 16.12 -16.00
N GLY A 252 0.83 16.11 -14.69
CA GLY A 252 -0.06 16.77 -13.74
C GLY A 252 0.60 16.97 -12.37
N TRP A 253 -0.21 17.40 -11.41
CA TRP A 253 0.16 17.68 -10.03
C TRP A 253 -0.76 16.97 -9.07
N TRP A 254 -0.19 16.40 -8.01
CA TRP A 254 -0.91 15.94 -6.84
C TRP A 254 -0.15 16.41 -5.61
N ASN A 255 -0.79 17.16 -4.72
CA ASN A 255 -0.18 17.67 -3.48
C ASN A 255 1.25 18.22 -3.66
N GLU A 256 1.43 19.15 -4.61
CA GLU A 256 2.71 19.77 -4.96
C GLU A 256 3.74 18.84 -5.64
N GLN A 257 3.42 17.57 -5.85
CA GLN A 257 4.26 16.59 -6.55
C GLN A 257 3.87 16.45 -8.02
N PRO A 258 4.83 16.26 -8.94
CA PRO A 258 4.51 15.93 -10.32
C PRO A 258 3.95 14.51 -10.42
N THR A 259 2.90 14.34 -11.21
CA THR A 259 2.16 13.09 -11.40
C THR A 259 2.02 12.82 -12.89
N PHE A 260 2.08 11.54 -13.27
CA PHE A 260 1.83 11.11 -14.65
C PHE A 260 0.64 10.17 -14.69
N TYR A 261 -0.19 10.30 -15.71
CA TYR A 261 -1.38 9.48 -15.95
C TYR A 261 -1.59 9.27 -17.44
N TYR A 262 -2.23 8.17 -17.83
CA TYR A 262 -2.78 8.06 -19.18
C TYR A 262 -4.11 8.80 -19.26
N ALA A 263 -4.52 9.31 -20.42
CA ALA A 263 -5.88 9.81 -20.61
C ALA A 263 -6.60 8.97 -21.68
N PHE A 264 -7.60 8.22 -21.23
CA PHE A 264 -8.50 7.47 -22.10
C PHE A 264 -9.86 8.15 -22.17
N ASP A 265 -10.47 8.01 -23.34
CA ASP A 265 -11.72 8.67 -23.71
C ASP A 265 -12.96 8.20 -22.93
N GLN A 266 -14.02 9.02 -23.01
CA GLN A 266 -15.33 8.94 -22.31
C GLN A 266 -15.75 7.52 -21.87
N PRO A 267 -15.39 7.12 -20.64
CA PRO A 267 -15.74 5.81 -20.13
C PRO A 267 -17.21 5.77 -19.69
N SER A 268 -17.82 4.59 -19.83
CA SER A 268 -19.07 4.30 -19.15
C SER A 268 -18.80 4.11 -17.65
N PRO A 269 -19.57 4.71 -16.73
CA PRO A 269 -19.47 4.42 -15.30
C PRO A 269 -19.99 3.01 -14.94
N ARG A 270 -20.55 2.29 -15.92
CA ARG A 270 -20.95 0.88 -15.80
C ARG A 270 -19.80 -0.03 -16.21
N THR A 271 -19.75 -1.22 -15.63
CA THR A 271 -18.79 -2.26 -16.02
C THR A 271 -19.23 -3.01 -17.27
N GLY A 272 -18.25 -3.41 -18.09
CA GLY A 272 -18.37 -4.52 -19.04
C GLY A 272 -17.96 -5.83 -18.37
N HIS A 273 -17.81 -6.91 -19.14
CA HIS A 273 -17.47 -8.23 -18.63
C HIS A 273 -16.13 -8.76 -19.17
N LEU A 274 -15.38 -9.43 -18.30
CA LEU A 274 -14.16 -10.19 -18.62
C LEU A 274 -14.29 -11.59 -18.03
N TYR A 275 -14.12 -12.61 -18.86
CA TYR A 275 -14.23 -14.01 -18.46
C TYR A 275 -12.84 -14.66 -18.43
N GLN A 276 -12.39 -15.07 -17.25
CA GLN A 276 -11.12 -15.76 -17.04
C GLN A 276 -11.36 -17.22 -16.68
N PHE A 277 -10.46 -18.12 -17.08
CA PHE A 277 -10.71 -19.56 -17.00
C PHE A 277 -9.84 -20.25 -15.96
N ILE A 278 -10.46 -21.15 -15.20
CA ILE A 278 -9.84 -21.85 -14.08
C ILE A 278 -10.15 -23.35 -14.11
N THR A 279 -9.30 -24.16 -13.48
CA THR A 279 -9.57 -25.59 -13.28
C THR A 279 -10.27 -25.88 -11.95
N GLY A 280 -10.24 -24.92 -11.02
CA GLY A 280 -10.84 -25.00 -9.70
C GLY A 280 -10.48 -23.81 -8.84
N LEU A 281 -11.01 -23.77 -7.62
CA LEU A 281 -10.66 -22.82 -6.57
C LEU A 281 -10.08 -23.57 -5.38
N ASP A 282 -9.11 -22.96 -4.72
CA ASP A 282 -8.71 -23.36 -3.37
C ASP A 282 -9.82 -23.03 -2.34
N PRO A 283 -9.80 -23.63 -1.14
CA PRO A 283 -10.80 -23.37 -0.10
C PRO A 283 -10.91 -21.90 0.35
N ASP A 284 -9.89 -21.08 0.09
CA ASP A 284 -9.86 -19.65 0.38
C ASP A 284 -10.37 -18.79 -0.79
N GLY A 285 -10.80 -19.41 -1.90
CA GLY A 285 -11.28 -18.73 -3.09
C GLY A 285 -10.20 -18.40 -4.13
N THR A 286 -8.95 -18.82 -3.92
CA THR A 286 -7.87 -18.57 -4.90
C THR A 286 -8.06 -19.39 -6.18
N PRO A 287 -8.06 -18.77 -7.39
CA PRO A 287 -8.25 -19.48 -8.66
C PRO A 287 -7.02 -20.29 -9.10
N HIS A 288 -7.25 -21.52 -9.55
CA HIS A 288 -6.26 -22.31 -10.29
C HIS A 288 -6.37 -21.99 -11.77
N TRP A 289 -5.57 -21.04 -12.26
CA TRP A 289 -5.62 -20.58 -13.66
C TRP A 289 -5.39 -21.70 -14.67
N LEU A 290 -6.20 -21.72 -15.73
CA LEU A 290 -6.03 -22.65 -16.82
C LEU A 290 -4.88 -22.20 -17.74
N ALA A 291 -3.74 -22.89 -17.68
CA ALA A 291 -2.56 -22.57 -18.48
C ALA A 291 -2.85 -22.55 -20.00
N GLY A 292 -2.43 -21.48 -20.67
CA GLY A 292 -2.54 -21.32 -22.12
C GLY A 292 -3.93 -20.93 -22.63
N GLN A 293 -4.85 -20.56 -21.75
CA GLN A 293 -6.15 -19.98 -22.10
C GLN A 293 -6.11 -18.47 -21.90
N ASP A 294 -6.46 -17.73 -22.96
CA ASP A 294 -6.63 -16.28 -22.90
C ASP A 294 -8.05 -15.94 -22.40
N PRO A 295 -8.25 -14.82 -21.69
CA PRO A 295 -9.58 -14.36 -21.30
C PRO A 295 -10.51 -14.10 -22.50
N ILE A 296 -11.81 -13.93 -22.23
CA ILE A 296 -12.79 -13.46 -23.21
C ILE A 296 -13.35 -12.12 -22.73
N VAL A 297 -13.41 -11.11 -23.61
CA VAL A 297 -14.09 -9.84 -23.35
C VAL A 297 -15.42 -9.78 -24.09
N ASP A 298 -16.36 -9.00 -23.57
CA ASP A 298 -17.73 -8.89 -24.10
C ASP A 298 -17.94 -7.78 -25.14
N SER A 299 -17.02 -6.81 -25.22
CA SER A 299 -17.22 -5.56 -25.95
C SER A 299 -15.90 -4.89 -26.33
N LEU A 300 -15.90 -4.16 -27.44
CA LEU A 300 -14.77 -3.38 -27.95
C LEU A 300 -15.11 -1.87 -28.05
N PRO A 301 -14.10 -0.98 -28.09
CA PRO A 301 -14.33 0.44 -28.32
C PRO A 301 -15.24 0.71 -29.53
N GLY A 302 -16.32 1.47 -29.29
CA GLY A 302 -17.35 1.78 -30.27
C GLY A 302 -18.60 0.90 -30.19
N ASP A 303 -18.59 -0.18 -29.40
CA ASP A 303 -19.80 -0.90 -29.01
C ASP A 303 -20.58 -0.07 -27.98
N ALA A 304 -21.92 -0.09 -28.06
CA ALA A 304 -22.78 0.69 -27.16
C ALA A 304 -22.68 0.26 -25.68
N THR A 305 -22.16 -0.95 -25.43
CA THR A 305 -21.97 -1.55 -24.11
C THR A 305 -20.51 -1.51 -23.65
N TYR A 306 -19.60 -0.92 -24.44
CA TYR A 306 -18.19 -0.88 -24.11
C TYR A 306 -17.94 -0.14 -22.79
N SER A 307 -17.09 -0.72 -21.97
CA SER A 307 -16.50 -0.06 -20.81
C SER A 307 -15.02 -0.44 -20.68
N THR A 308 -14.22 0.51 -20.24
CA THR A 308 -12.84 0.26 -19.83
C THR A 308 -12.80 -0.50 -18.52
N PHE A 309 -13.83 -0.39 -17.67
CA PHE A 309 -13.92 -1.15 -16.43
C PHE A 309 -14.66 -2.45 -16.65
N ARG A 310 -14.09 -3.58 -16.24
CA ARG A 310 -14.63 -4.91 -16.51
C ARG A 310 -14.78 -5.72 -15.25
N GLU A 311 -16.00 -6.21 -15.01
CA GLU A 311 -16.28 -7.21 -13.99
C GLU A 311 -15.69 -8.54 -14.42
N VAL A 312 -14.89 -9.13 -13.53
CA VAL A 312 -14.21 -10.40 -13.77
C VAL A 312 -15.12 -11.54 -13.37
N HIS A 313 -15.29 -12.50 -14.26
CA HIS A 313 -16.01 -13.75 -14.03
C HIS A 313 -15.06 -14.93 -14.18
N TYR A 314 -15.07 -15.84 -13.21
CA TYR A 314 -14.30 -17.09 -13.28
C TYR A 314 -15.12 -18.19 -13.92
N ILE A 315 -14.57 -18.78 -14.97
CA ILE A 315 -15.13 -19.91 -15.70
C ILE A 315 -14.35 -21.16 -15.34
N GLN A 316 -14.92 -21.97 -14.45
CA GLN A 316 -14.37 -23.30 -14.18
C GLN A 316 -14.71 -24.25 -15.32
N VAL A 317 -13.68 -24.89 -15.87
CA VAL A 317 -13.80 -25.81 -17.01
C VAL A 317 -13.76 -27.29 -16.60
N PRO A 318 -14.38 -28.19 -17.36
CA PRO A 318 -14.30 -29.63 -17.10
C PRO A 318 -12.92 -30.21 -17.42
N ALA A 319 -12.60 -31.35 -16.78
CA ALA A 319 -11.39 -32.10 -17.06
C ALA A 319 -11.30 -32.51 -18.54
N GLY A 320 -10.19 -32.15 -19.21
CA GLY A 320 -9.99 -32.41 -20.64
C GLY A 320 -10.43 -31.27 -21.57
N TYR A 321 -10.92 -30.15 -21.02
CA TYR A 321 -11.10 -28.91 -21.77
C TYR A 321 -9.80 -28.49 -22.48
N ARG A 322 -9.90 -28.03 -23.72
CA ARG A 322 -8.75 -27.57 -24.50
C ARG A 322 -8.65 -26.04 -24.39
N PRO A 323 -7.53 -25.49 -23.88
CA PRO A 323 -7.31 -24.05 -23.85
C PRO A 323 -7.54 -23.40 -25.22
N ASN A 324 -8.13 -22.22 -25.21
CA ASN A 324 -8.53 -21.43 -26.37
C ASN A 324 -9.49 -22.16 -27.33
N SER A 325 -10.31 -23.09 -26.82
CA SER A 325 -11.42 -23.68 -27.60
C SER A 325 -12.71 -22.86 -27.54
N LEU A 326 -12.90 -22.05 -26.50
CA LEU A 326 -13.91 -20.98 -26.43
C LEU A 326 -13.22 -19.63 -26.64
N ARG A 327 -13.77 -18.81 -27.53
CA ARG A 327 -13.19 -17.52 -27.97
C ARG A 327 -14.23 -16.42 -28.20
N SER A 328 -15.46 -16.63 -27.74
CA SER A 328 -16.56 -15.65 -27.81
C SER A 328 -17.49 -15.84 -26.63
N VAL A 329 -18.15 -14.76 -26.21
CA VAL A 329 -19.17 -14.82 -25.15
C VAL A 329 -20.31 -15.74 -25.57
N GLU A 330 -20.74 -15.71 -26.83
CA GLU A 330 -21.77 -16.62 -27.35
C GLU A 330 -21.39 -18.10 -27.19
N ALA A 331 -20.14 -18.47 -27.53
CA ALA A 331 -19.66 -19.83 -27.37
C ALA A 331 -19.54 -20.22 -25.90
N LEU A 332 -19.12 -19.29 -25.04
CA LEU A 332 -19.04 -19.47 -23.59
C LEU A 332 -20.43 -19.69 -22.98
N GLU A 333 -21.42 -18.86 -23.32
CA GLU A 333 -22.80 -18.99 -22.85
C GLU A 333 -23.40 -20.33 -23.27
N ALA A 334 -23.15 -20.78 -24.50
CA ALA A 334 -23.55 -22.11 -24.95
C ALA A 334 -22.85 -23.22 -24.15
N ALA A 335 -21.57 -23.06 -23.81
CA ALA A 335 -20.82 -24.01 -23.00
C ALA A 335 -21.31 -24.07 -21.55
N LEU A 336 -21.72 -22.94 -20.97
CA LEU A 336 -22.30 -22.86 -19.61
C LEU A 336 -23.62 -23.62 -19.48
N GLN A 337 -24.30 -23.94 -20.58
CA GLN A 337 -25.48 -24.83 -20.59
C GLN A 337 -25.11 -26.32 -20.52
N THR A 338 -23.82 -26.67 -20.63
CA THR A 338 -23.35 -28.06 -20.61
C THR A 338 -22.81 -28.45 -19.23
N PRO A 339 -23.06 -29.69 -18.74
CA PRO A 339 -22.55 -30.14 -17.46
C PRO A 339 -21.01 -30.10 -17.39
N GLY A 340 -20.48 -29.43 -16.37
CA GLY A 340 -19.05 -29.36 -16.08
C GLY A 340 -18.41 -27.99 -16.25
N PHE A 341 -19.10 -27.04 -16.88
CA PHE A 341 -18.74 -25.62 -16.82
C PHE A 341 -19.48 -24.93 -15.66
N GLN A 342 -18.80 -24.04 -14.95
CA GLN A 342 -19.41 -23.21 -13.90
C GLN A 342 -18.87 -21.79 -13.99
N GLN A 343 -19.77 -20.80 -13.94
CA GLN A 343 -19.40 -19.40 -13.78
C GLN A 343 -19.47 -19.01 -12.31
N MET A 344 -18.49 -18.24 -11.85
CA MET A 344 -18.40 -17.69 -10.51
C MET A 344 -18.07 -16.21 -10.61
N ASP A 345 -18.70 -15.40 -9.76
CA ASP A 345 -18.57 -13.95 -9.76
C ASP A 345 -17.80 -13.51 -8.50
N PRO A 346 -16.48 -13.32 -8.57
CA PRO A 346 -15.65 -12.96 -7.41
C PRO A 346 -15.89 -11.53 -6.89
N GLY A 347 -16.68 -10.71 -7.59
CA GLY A 347 -16.89 -9.30 -7.23
C GLY A 347 -15.68 -8.40 -7.52
N ILE A 348 -14.79 -8.87 -8.41
CA ILE A 348 -13.60 -8.13 -8.84
C ILE A 348 -13.95 -7.32 -10.08
N VAL A 349 -13.51 -6.06 -10.10
CA VAL A 349 -13.55 -5.20 -11.28
C VAL A 349 -12.13 -4.77 -11.60
N ILE A 350 -11.74 -4.79 -12.86
CA ILE A 350 -10.43 -4.28 -13.31
C ILE A 350 -10.61 -3.10 -14.26
N ASN A 351 -9.61 -2.21 -14.35
CA ASN A 351 -9.52 -1.22 -15.41
C ASN A 351 -8.68 -1.79 -16.58
N GLY A 352 -9.36 -2.11 -17.68
CA GLY A 352 -8.87 -2.84 -18.83
C GLY A 352 -9.16 -2.16 -20.18
N PRO A 353 -8.60 -0.97 -20.49
CA PRO A 353 -8.79 -0.33 -21.79
C PRO A 353 -8.15 -1.14 -22.93
N MET A 354 -8.86 -1.26 -24.06
CA MET A 354 -8.39 -2.05 -25.21
C MET A 354 -7.36 -1.27 -26.02
N VAL A 355 -6.32 -1.95 -26.50
CA VAL A 355 -5.19 -1.37 -27.26
C VAL A 355 -4.74 -2.29 -28.41
N THR A 356 -3.85 -1.81 -29.28
CA THR A 356 -3.23 -2.63 -30.33
C THR A 356 -2.13 -3.54 -29.80
N ASP A 357 -1.87 -4.65 -30.50
CA ASP A 357 -0.70 -5.53 -30.29
C ASP A 357 0.64 -4.76 -30.32
N ASP A 358 0.70 -3.64 -31.04
CA ASP A 358 1.90 -2.81 -31.22
C ASP A 358 2.05 -1.70 -30.15
N ALA A 359 1.08 -1.57 -29.24
CA ALA A 359 1.11 -0.54 -28.20
C ALA A 359 2.15 -0.93 -27.14
N ALA A 360 3.38 -0.42 -27.26
CA ALA A 360 4.37 -0.50 -26.19
C ALA A 360 3.95 0.48 -25.06
N PRO A 361 3.61 0.01 -23.85
CA PRO A 361 3.41 0.92 -22.73
C PRO A 361 4.74 1.65 -22.45
N ILE A 362 4.67 2.98 -22.32
CA ILE A 362 5.87 3.81 -22.11
C ILE A 362 6.42 3.64 -20.68
N ILE A 363 5.58 3.18 -19.73
CA ILE A 363 5.92 3.11 -18.30
C ILE A 363 5.43 1.77 -17.67
N PRO A 364 6.33 0.88 -17.23
CA PRO A 364 6.01 -0.27 -16.36
C PRO A 364 5.42 0.20 -15.01
N PRO A 365 4.51 -0.53 -14.36
CA PRO A 365 4.29 -1.99 -14.45
C PRO A 365 2.99 -2.44 -15.17
N VAL A 366 2.46 -1.65 -16.11
CA VAL A 366 1.17 -1.97 -16.77
C VAL A 366 1.31 -3.17 -17.71
N GLN A 367 0.57 -4.26 -17.45
CA GLN A 367 0.66 -5.49 -18.25
C GLN A 367 -0.20 -5.42 -19.52
N LEU A 368 0.35 -5.91 -20.63
CA LEU A 368 -0.39 -6.09 -21.87
C LEU A 368 -0.98 -7.50 -21.92
N VAL A 369 -2.30 -7.63 -21.87
CA VAL A 369 -2.99 -8.93 -21.78
C VAL A 369 -3.71 -9.25 -23.10
N ARG A 370 -3.38 -10.41 -23.67
CA ARG A 370 -4.10 -10.97 -24.81
C ARG A 370 -5.44 -11.54 -24.35
N SER A 371 -6.48 -11.33 -25.15
CA SER A 371 -7.85 -11.80 -24.90
C SER A 371 -8.53 -12.18 -26.22
N TRP A 372 -9.67 -12.85 -26.13
CA TRP A 372 -10.55 -13.14 -27.26
C TRP A 372 -11.78 -12.24 -27.29
N TYR A 373 -12.19 -11.83 -28.48
CA TYR A 373 -13.50 -11.23 -28.77
C TYR A 373 -14.01 -11.80 -30.10
N ASN A 374 -15.12 -12.55 -30.09
CA ASN A 374 -15.74 -13.11 -31.29
C ASN A 374 -14.75 -13.80 -32.26
N ASP A 375 -13.96 -14.75 -31.75
CA ASP A 375 -12.91 -15.50 -32.45
C ASP A 375 -11.71 -14.65 -32.93
N GLN A 376 -11.70 -13.35 -32.65
CA GLN A 376 -10.57 -12.46 -32.94
C GLN A 376 -9.69 -12.29 -31.70
N PRO A 377 -8.35 -12.38 -31.85
CA PRO A 377 -7.45 -11.96 -30.78
C PRO A 377 -7.53 -10.44 -30.63
N VAL A 378 -7.60 -9.98 -29.39
CA VAL A 378 -7.59 -8.57 -29.00
C VAL A 378 -6.68 -8.40 -27.79
N VAL A 379 -6.33 -7.16 -27.48
CA VAL A 379 -5.41 -6.85 -26.38
C VAL A 379 -5.96 -5.73 -25.52
N TYR A 380 -5.71 -5.80 -24.21
CA TYR A 380 -6.02 -4.73 -23.26
C TYR A 380 -4.84 -4.49 -22.31
N LEU A 381 -4.78 -3.30 -21.72
CA LEU A 381 -3.86 -2.97 -20.63
C LEU A 381 -4.49 -3.33 -19.29
N ASP A 382 -3.80 -4.06 -18.43
CA ASP A 382 -4.29 -4.37 -17.08
C ASP A 382 -3.73 -3.36 -16.07
N PHE A 383 -4.58 -2.46 -15.58
CA PHE A 383 -4.27 -1.50 -14.52
C PHE A 383 -4.57 -2.04 -13.11
N GLY A 384 -4.94 -3.32 -12.99
CA GLY A 384 -5.24 -3.98 -11.72
C GLY A 384 -6.67 -3.82 -11.24
N GLU A 385 -6.92 -4.30 -10.02
CA GLU A 385 -8.24 -4.26 -9.38
C GLU A 385 -8.66 -2.83 -9.04
N HIS A 386 -9.94 -2.53 -9.28
CA HIS A 386 -10.53 -1.23 -9.07
C HIS A 386 -11.74 -1.34 -8.12
N PRO A 387 -11.90 -0.44 -7.14
CA PRO A 387 -13.08 -0.42 -6.29
C PRO A 387 -14.34 -0.15 -7.13
N ALA A 388 -15.38 -0.96 -6.91
CA ALA A 388 -16.70 -0.77 -7.49
C ALA A 388 -17.78 -1.14 -6.46
N THR A 389 -18.88 -0.39 -6.44
CA THR A 389 -20.04 -0.70 -5.60
C THR A 389 -21.19 -1.07 -6.51
N ASN A 390 -21.61 -2.35 -6.49
CA ASN A 390 -22.67 -2.88 -7.37
C ASN A 390 -22.44 -2.61 -8.87
N GLY A 391 -21.20 -2.76 -9.35
CA GLY A 391 -20.85 -2.53 -10.77
C GLY A 391 -20.80 -1.05 -11.19
N ILE A 392 -20.82 -0.13 -10.23
CA ILE A 392 -20.66 1.31 -10.45
C ILE A 392 -19.30 1.75 -9.94
N ILE A 393 -18.55 2.44 -10.79
CA ILE A 393 -17.22 2.97 -10.48
C ILE A 393 -17.35 4.31 -9.73
N PRO A 394 -16.71 4.48 -8.56
CA PRO A 394 -16.61 5.77 -7.87
C PRO A 394 -15.99 6.84 -8.78
N ILE A 395 -16.36 8.10 -8.60
CA ILE A 395 -15.89 9.23 -9.42
C ILE A 395 -15.20 10.26 -8.53
N ALA A 396 -13.99 10.70 -8.91
CA ALA A 396 -13.25 11.77 -8.24
C ALA A 396 -13.12 13.00 -9.16
N PRO A 397 -12.98 14.24 -8.63
CA PRO A 397 -12.78 15.39 -9.50
C PRO A 397 -11.34 15.45 -10.02
N VAL A 398 -11.15 15.94 -11.25
CA VAL A 398 -9.84 16.40 -11.76
C VAL A 398 -9.95 17.87 -12.15
N TYR A 399 -8.95 18.67 -11.76
CA TYR A 399 -8.98 20.12 -11.95
C TYR A 399 -8.09 20.55 -13.12
N VAL A 400 -8.70 21.26 -14.07
CA VAL A 400 -8.05 21.73 -15.30
C VAL A 400 -8.12 23.25 -15.33
N LEU A 401 -6.99 23.94 -15.37
CA LEU A 401 -6.98 25.40 -15.28
C LEU A 401 -7.12 26.03 -16.66
N VAL A 402 -8.00 27.02 -16.75
CA VAL A 402 -8.34 27.71 -18.01
C VAL A 402 -8.33 29.22 -17.81
N ARG A 403 -7.90 29.97 -18.83
CA ARG A 403 -7.96 31.45 -18.84
C ARG A 403 -9.36 31.98 -19.18
N GLY A 404 -10.25 31.10 -19.62
CA GLY A 404 -11.59 31.45 -20.07
C GLY A 404 -12.09 30.45 -21.10
N PHE A 405 -13.09 30.87 -21.87
CA PHE A 405 -13.71 30.06 -22.92
C PHE A 405 -13.77 30.89 -24.20
N ASN A 406 -13.49 30.26 -25.33
CA ASN A 406 -13.64 30.86 -26.65
C ASN A 406 -15.13 31.15 -26.95
N ALA A 407 -15.38 31.93 -28.00
CA ALA A 407 -16.74 32.29 -28.43
C ALA A 407 -17.61 31.08 -28.80
N ASP A 408 -16.99 29.93 -29.11
CA ASP A 408 -17.67 28.67 -29.40
C ASP A 408 -17.89 27.79 -28.17
N GLY A 409 -17.49 28.26 -26.98
CA GLY A 409 -17.59 27.54 -25.71
C GLY A 409 -16.41 26.63 -25.41
N SER A 410 -15.43 26.48 -26.30
CA SER A 410 -14.24 25.66 -26.02
C SER A 410 -13.39 26.30 -24.90
N PRO A 411 -12.90 25.52 -23.93
CA PRO A 411 -12.02 26.03 -22.87
C PRO A 411 -10.67 26.49 -23.45
N MET A 412 -10.09 27.52 -22.85
CA MET A 412 -8.74 28.02 -23.17
C MET A 412 -7.79 27.58 -22.05
N PRO A 413 -7.15 26.39 -22.15
CA PRO A 413 -6.23 25.91 -21.11
C PRO A 413 -5.07 26.88 -20.87
N VAL A 414 -4.52 26.84 -19.66
CA VAL A 414 -3.32 27.59 -19.31
C VAL A 414 -2.11 26.82 -19.82
N ASP A 415 -1.42 27.36 -20.84
CA ASP A 415 -0.19 26.75 -21.36
C ASP A 415 0.84 26.53 -20.24
N GLY A 416 1.41 25.32 -20.22
CA GLY A 416 2.43 24.92 -19.24
C GLY A 416 1.89 24.58 -17.85
N GLN A 417 0.56 24.57 -17.65
CA GLN A 417 -0.05 24.11 -16.40
C GLN A 417 -0.36 22.61 -16.45
N GLY A 418 0.13 21.86 -15.46
CA GLY A 418 -0.29 20.47 -15.23
C GLY A 418 -1.68 20.39 -14.60
N ASN A 419 -2.47 19.36 -14.94
CA ASN A 419 -3.76 19.13 -14.29
C ASN A 419 -3.58 18.74 -12.83
N ILE A 420 -4.51 19.14 -11.96
CA ILE A 420 -4.41 18.89 -10.52
C ILE A 420 -5.34 17.72 -10.16
N LEU A 421 -4.73 16.63 -9.70
CA LEU A 421 -5.38 15.43 -9.21
C LEU A 421 -5.47 15.49 -7.68
N PRO A 422 -6.66 15.33 -7.07
CA PRO A 422 -6.83 15.33 -5.61
C PRO A 422 -6.31 14.07 -4.92
N THR A 423 -6.35 12.95 -5.61
CA THR A 423 -6.00 11.62 -5.09
C THR A 423 -5.14 10.87 -6.10
N VAL A 424 -4.42 9.85 -5.64
CA VAL A 424 -3.53 8.98 -6.44
C VAL A 424 -3.67 7.53 -5.93
N PRO A 425 -3.21 6.50 -6.67
CA PRO A 425 -3.39 5.10 -6.26
C PRO A 425 -2.87 4.86 -4.84
N GLY A 426 -3.70 4.25 -3.99
CA GLY A 426 -3.43 4.04 -2.58
C GLY A 426 -4.05 5.06 -1.63
N GLU A 427 -4.48 6.23 -2.11
CA GLU A 427 -5.22 7.22 -1.32
C GLU A 427 -6.71 6.87 -1.20
N PRO A 428 -7.34 7.11 -0.03
CA PRO A 428 -8.79 6.98 0.10
C PRO A 428 -9.54 7.85 -0.93
N GLY A 429 -10.48 7.24 -1.65
CA GLY A 429 -11.27 7.94 -2.66
C GLY A 429 -10.57 8.10 -4.01
N TYR A 430 -9.41 7.48 -4.22
CA TYR A 430 -8.84 7.33 -5.56
C TYR A 430 -9.73 6.47 -6.46
N THR A 431 -9.79 6.87 -7.72
CA THR A 431 -10.43 6.15 -8.82
C THR A 431 -9.72 6.54 -10.11
N ASP A 432 -9.64 5.61 -11.05
CA ASP A 432 -9.16 5.92 -12.40
C ASP A 432 -10.20 6.74 -13.19
N LEU A 433 -11.43 6.88 -12.68
CA LEU A 433 -12.53 7.60 -13.31
C LEU A 433 -12.71 9.02 -12.73
N TRP A 434 -12.45 10.04 -13.55
CA TRP A 434 -12.44 11.44 -13.11
C TRP A 434 -13.53 12.30 -13.74
N ALA A 435 -14.16 13.16 -12.94
CA ALA A 435 -15.04 14.24 -13.39
C ALA A 435 -14.24 15.53 -13.59
N VAL A 436 -14.21 16.03 -14.83
CA VAL A 436 -13.46 17.25 -15.16
C VAL A 436 -14.13 18.49 -14.58
N THR A 437 -13.36 19.29 -13.85
CA THR A 437 -13.75 20.60 -13.32
C THR A 437 -12.78 21.66 -13.81
N PHE A 438 -13.28 22.69 -14.49
CA PHE A 438 -12.46 23.82 -14.92
C PHE A 438 -12.24 24.80 -13.77
N VAL A 439 -11.00 25.25 -13.61
CA VAL A 439 -10.62 26.34 -12.69
C VAL A 439 -10.34 27.57 -13.53
N VAL A 440 -11.21 28.59 -13.48
CA VAL A 440 -11.06 29.80 -14.28
C VAL A 440 -10.11 30.77 -13.58
N VAL A 441 -8.91 30.91 -14.12
CA VAL A 441 -7.83 31.73 -13.53
C VAL A 441 -7.74 33.11 -14.17
N PRO A 442 -7.26 34.14 -13.44
CA PRO A 442 -7.10 35.48 -14.00
C PRO A 442 -5.98 35.55 -15.06
N PRO A 443 -5.94 36.61 -15.90
CA PRO A 443 -4.94 36.75 -16.95
C PRO A 443 -3.49 36.76 -16.47
N ASP A 444 -3.24 37.24 -15.25
CA ASP A 444 -1.92 37.31 -14.60
C ASP A 444 -1.53 36.03 -13.84
N TYR A 445 -2.36 34.98 -13.91
CA TYR A 445 -2.05 33.68 -13.33
C TYR A 445 -0.77 33.07 -13.92
N VAL A 446 0.11 32.63 -13.01
CA VAL A 446 1.38 31.97 -13.32
C VAL A 446 1.15 30.46 -13.38
N PRO A 447 1.46 29.80 -14.53
CA PRO A 447 1.34 28.34 -14.64
C PRO A 447 2.11 27.60 -13.55
N ASP A 448 1.54 26.49 -13.10
CA ASP A 448 1.97 25.64 -12.00
C ASP A 448 2.09 26.38 -10.65
N SER A 449 1.38 27.49 -10.44
CA SER A 449 1.31 28.11 -9.10
C SER A 449 0.26 27.47 -8.19
N LEU A 450 -0.66 26.67 -8.76
CA LEU A 450 -1.56 25.78 -8.02
C LEU A 450 -1.19 24.34 -8.37
N ARG A 451 -0.94 23.52 -7.37
CA ARG A 451 -0.49 22.13 -7.54
C ARG A 451 -1.18 21.14 -6.60
N SER A 452 -2.26 21.56 -5.94
CA SER A 452 -3.02 20.74 -5.00
C SER A 452 -4.50 21.15 -4.99
N GLU A 453 -5.39 20.22 -4.67
CA GLU A 453 -6.83 20.51 -4.54
C GLU A 453 -7.06 21.56 -3.45
N ALA A 454 -6.31 21.49 -2.34
CA ALA A 454 -6.37 22.48 -1.27
C ALA A 454 -6.03 23.89 -1.78
N ALA A 455 -4.99 24.03 -2.60
CA ALA A 455 -4.63 25.31 -3.22
C ALA A 455 -5.71 25.80 -4.20
N VAL A 456 -6.30 24.92 -4.99
CA VAL A 456 -7.44 25.25 -5.87
C VAL A 456 -8.62 25.78 -5.05
N LYS A 457 -9.02 25.08 -3.98
CA LYS A 457 -10.12 25.50 -3.10
C LYS A 457 -9.80 26.81 -2.37
N ALA A 458 -8.56 27.00 -1.93
CA ALA A 458 -8.11 28.21 -1.22
C ALA A 458 -7.97 29.43 -2.15
N SER A 459 -7.75 29.23 -3.45
CA SER A 459 -7.57 30.32 -4.42
C SER A 459 -8.80 31.22 -4.58
N GLY A 460 -9.99 30.69 -4.30
CA GLY A 460 -11.26 31.37 -4.53
C GLY A 460 -11.61 31.54 -6.02
N TYR A 461 -10.89 30.89 -6.93
CA TYR A 461 -11.18 30.91 -8.36
C TYR A 461 -12.48 30.17 -8.70
N GLU A 462 -13.12 30.58 -9.80
CA GLU A 462 -14.39 29.96 -10.23
C GLU A 462 -14.14 28.50 -10.64
N LEU A 463 -14.88 27.58 -10.01
CA LEU A 463 -14.92 26.17 -10.36
C LEU A 463 -16.14 25.88 -11.22
N ARG A 464 -15.92 25.45 -12.45
CA ARG A 464 -16.99 25.14 -13.42
C ARG A 464 -16.95 23.66 -13.78
N PRO A 465 -17.87 22.83 -13.26
CA PRO A 465 -17.99 21.43 -13.68
C PRO A 465 -18.17 21.33 -15.19
N ALA A 466 -17.38 20.48 -15.85
CA ALA A 466 -17.45 20.31 -17.30
C ALA A 466 -18.58 19.37 -17.73
N GLY A 467 -19.14 18.57 -16.81
CA GLY A 467 -20.11 17.52 -17.12
C GLY A 467 -19.52 16.35 -17.91
N MET A 468 -18.20 16.15 -17.82
CA MET A 468 -17.44 15.15 -18.58
C MET A 468 -16.70 14.20 -17.64
N LEU A 469 -16.70 12.91 -17.98
CA LEU A 469 -15.90 11.87 -17.33
C LEU A 469 -14.72 11.47 -18.22
N VAL A 470 -13.58 11.17 -17.61
CA VAL A 470 -12.37 10.69 -18.27
C VAL A 470 -11.78 9.52 -17.49
N ASN A 471 -11.25 8.51 -18.16
CA ASN A 471 -10.51 7.43 -17.51
C ASN A 471 -9.03 7.81 -17.54
N CYS A 472 -8.50 8.25 -16.39
CA CYS A 472 -7.11 8.67 -16.26
C CYS A 472 -6.38 7.87 -15.18
N PRO A 473 -5.97 6.62 -15.46
CA PRO A 473 -5.20 5.86 -14.50
C PRO A 473 -3.84 6.52 -14.28
N VAL A 474 -3.55 6.82 -13.02
CA VAL A 474 -2.28 7.41 -12.58
C VAL A 474 -1.23 6.31 -12.55
N ILE A 475 -0.10 6.57 -13.21
CA ILE A 475 0.97 5.58 -13.42
C ILE A 475 2.24 5.90 -12.65
N SER A 476 2.44 7.14 -12.19
CA SER A 476 3.50 7.47 -11.24
C SER A 476 3.26 8.81 -10.55
N THR A 477 3.78 8.93 -9.32
CA THR A 477 3.83 10.18 -8.54
C THR A 477 5.28 10.39 -8.09
N GLY A 478 5.94 11.44 -8.61
CA GLY A 478 7.31 11.81 -8.25
C GLY A 478 8.44 10.90 -8.81
N ARG A 479 9.36 11.52 -9.56
CA ARG A 479 10.67 11.03 -10.10
C ARG A 479 10.65 9.72 -10.92
N GLY A 480 10.21 9.83 -12.17
CA GLY A 480 10.79 9.12 -13.32
C GLY A 480 11.01 10.13 -14.46
N SER A 481 12.14 10.10 -15.15
CA SER A 481 12.36 10.99 -16.29
C SER A 481 11.47 10.58 -17.47
N ALA A 482 10.27 11.15 -17.56
CA ALA A 482 9.56 11.26 -18.82
C ALA A 482 9.82 12.66 -19.36
N THR A 483 10.80 12.79 -20.25
CA THR A 483 10.85 13.96 -21.13
C THR A 483 9.54 14.00 -21.90
N ALA A 484 8.77 15.07 -21.73
CA ALA A 484 7.63 15.39 -22.59
C ALA A 484 8.10 15.31 -24.06
N GLY A 485 7.39 14.52 -24.87
CA GLY A 485 7.84 14.16 -26.21
C GLY A 485 7.94 15.37 -27.16
N GLU A 486 9.11 15.57 -27.75
CA GLU A 486 9.21 16.14 -29.10
C GLU A 486 9.20 15.01 -30.14
N PRO A 487 8.61 15.22 -31.33
CA PRO A 487 8.39 14.16 -32.30
C PRO A 487 9.67 13.86 -33.08
N VAL A 488 10.18 12.63 -33.00
CA VAL A 488 11.21 12.14 -33.94
C VAL A 488 10.69 10.92 -34.68
N LEU A 489 10.50 11.13 -35.98
CA LEU A 489 10.09 10.18 -37.00
C LEU A 489 10.95 8.89 -37.01
N VAL A 490 10.24 7.77 -37.10
CA VAL A 490 10.74 6.42 -37.37
C VAL A 490 11.46 6.35 -38.73
N ALA A 491 12.63 5.72 -38.77
CA ALA A 491 13.07 4.95 -39.93
C ALA A 491 13.96 3.78 -39.49
N ALA A 492 13.34 2.60 -39.37
CA ALA A 492 14.03 1.33 -39.24
C ALA A 492 14.78 0.99 -40.54
N THR A 493 16.08 0.70 -40.46
CA THR A 493 16.71 -0.34 -41.29
C THR A 493 17.86 -0.98 -40.51
N ALA A 494 17.76 -2.30 -40.33
CA ALA A 494 18.77 -3.12 -39.70
C ALA A 494 19.92 -3.43 -40.69
N THR A 495 21.17 -3.21 -40.28
CA THR A 495 22.30 -4.16 -40.43
C THR A 495 23.55 -3.65 -39.66
N PRO A 496 24.48 -4.56 -39.26
CA PRO A 496 25.32 -4.41 -38.07
C PRO A 496 26.66 -3.71 -38.33
N GLN A 497 27.08 -2.83 -37.42
CA GLN A 497 28.50 -2.43 -37.34
C GLN A 497 28.89 -1.82 -35.98
N GLN A 498 29.98 -2.39 -35.45
CA GLN A 498 31.03 -1.90 -34.54
C GLN A 498 30.87 -0.61 -33.70
N PRO A 499 31.46 -0.61 -32.49
CA PRO A 499 31.41 0.51 -31.56
C PRO A 499 32.22 1.69 -32.09
N THR A 500 31.62 2.87 -32.10
CA THR A 500 32.31 4.16 -32.35
C THR A 500 31.84 5.13 -31.24
N PRO A 501 32.65 6.14 -30.88
CA PRO A 501 33.56 6.10 -29.75
C PRO A 501 33.12 7.06 -28.63
N ALA A 502 33.79 6.93 -27.48
CA ALA A 502 33.72 7.84 -26.35
C ALA A 502 33.61 9.31 -26.79
N ALA A 503 32.49 9.95 -26.44
CA ALA A 503 32.35 11.38 -26.51
C ALA A 503 33.31 11.99 -25.48
N THR A 504 34.38 12.58 -25.98
CA THR A 504 35.30 13.43 -25.22
C THR A 504 34.49 14.52 -24.51
N LEU A 505 34.42 14.44 -23.18
CA LEU A 505 33.89 15.51 -22.34
C LEU A 505 34.84 16.71 -22.46
N GLY A 506 34.42 17.70 -23.25
CA GLY A 506 35.00 19.03 -23.24
C GLY A 506 34.75 19.69 -21.89
N SER A 507 35.80 20.28 -21.33
CA SER A 507 35.76 21.06 -20.11
C SER A 507 34.84 22.28 -20.25
N SER A 508 33.68 22.24 -19.62
CA SER A 508 32.99 23.43 -19.11
C SER A 508 32.32 23.05 -17.80
N ALA A 509 32.74 23.69 -16.72
CA ALA A 509 32.17 23.52 -15.40
C ALA A 509 30.72 24.00 -15.40
N GLU A 510 29.77 23.08 -15.63
CA GLU A 510 28.39 23.25 -15.22
C GLU A 510 28.23 22.78 -13.76
N PRO A 511 27.32 23.40 -12.96
CA PRO A 511 27.07 22.97 -11.60
C PRO A 511 26.54 21.52 -11.59
N VAL A 512 27.16 20.68 -10.76
CA VAL A 512 26.71 19.29 -10.52
C VAL A 512 25.25 19.34 -10.02
N PRO A 513 24.32 18.55 -10.59
CA PRO A 513 22.94 18.46 -10.09
C PRO A 513 22.94 18.14 -8.59
N ALA A 514 22.02 18.74 -7.83
CA ALA A 514 21.92 18.49 -6.40
C ALA A 514 21.62 17.00 -6.12
N PHE A 515 22.42 16.37 -5.27
CA PHE A 515 22.18 15.00 -4.79
C PHE A 515 20.86 14.98 -4.00
N GLY A 516 19.85 14.31 -4.54
CA GLY A 516 18.49 14.27 -3.97
C GLY A 516 17.94 12.85 -3.88
N LEU A 517 16.67 12.70 -3.50
CA LEU A 517 16.10 11.40 -3.13
C LEU A 517 16.27 10.29 -4.19
N ALA A 518 16.02 10.54 -5.47
CA ALA A 518 16.27 9.51 -6.49
C ALA A 518 17.76 9.14 -6.62
N ALA A 519 18.69 10.07 -6.39
CA ALA A 519 20.11 9.74 -6.38
C ALA A 519 20.46 8.83 -5.19
N VAL A 520 19.81 9.02 -4.04
CA VAL A 520 19.92 8.13 -2.87
C VAL A 520 19.38 6.73 -3.19
N GLN A 521 18.21 6.66 -3.83
CA GLN A 521 17.61 5.40 -4.24
C GLN A 521 18.53 4.67 -5.24
N GLU A 522 18.96 5.34 -6.32
CA GLU A 522 19.90 4.81 -7.30
C GLU A 522 21.21 4.35 -6.65
N ALA A 523 21.79 5.15 -5.76
CA ALA A 523 22.98 4.75 -5.01
C ALA A 523 22.72 3.48 -4.19
N GLY A 524 21.57 3.40 -3.51
CA GLY A 524 21.17 2.22 -2.73
C GLY A 524 21.01 0.96 -3.57
N TYR A 525 20.42 1.07 -4.77
CA TYR A 525 20.35 -0.02 -5.74
C TYR A 525 21.74 -0.53 -6.11
N TRP A 526 22.65 0.38 -6.50
CA TRP A 526 23.99 0.00 -6.97
C TRP A 526 24.87 -0.57 -5.86
N ILE A 527 24.88 0.07 -4.69
CA ILE A 527 25.62 -0.41 -3.50
C ILE A 527 25.13 -1.80 -3.12
N SER A 528 23.82 -2.01 -3.11
CA SER A 528 23.23 -3.32 -2.85
C SER A 528 23.75 -4.37 -3.83
N ARG A 529 23.78 -4.02 -5.14
CA ARG A 529 24.24 -4.91 -6.21
C ARG A 529 25.71 -5.28 -6.07
N TYR A 530 26.56 -4.29 -5.83
CA TYR A 530 28.00 -4.51 -5.75
C TYR A 530 28.35 -5.42 -4.58
N ASN A 531 27.73 -5.19 -3.43
CA ASN A 531 28.03 -5.96 -2.23
C ASN A 531 27.61 -7.43 -2.39
N VAL A 532 26.42 -7.74 -2.92
CA VAL A 532 26.02 -9.14 -3.14
C VAL A 532 26.82 -9.80 -4.25
N GLY A 533 27.01 -9.12 -5.39
CA GLY A 533 27.69 -9.72 -6.55
C GLY A 533 29.16 -9.98 -6.25
N THR A 534 29.82 -9.05 -5.55
CA THR A 534 31.21 -9.23 -5.14
C THR A 534 31.34 -10.32 -4.08
N LEU A 535 30.49 -10.31 -3.04
CA LEU A 535 30.55 -11.29 -1.96
C LEU A 535 30.21 -12.70 -2.48
N ALA A 536 28.98 -12.90 -2.93
CA ALA A 536 28.39 -14.23 -3.18
C ALA A 536 28.98 -14.93 -4.41
N MET A 537 29.38 -14.16 -5.43
CA MET A 537 29.75 -14.73 -6.73
C MET A 537 31.22 -14.58 -7.11
N MET A 538 31.99 -13.70 -6.45
CA MET A 538 33.32 -13.30 -6.92
C MET A 538 34.44 -13.44 -5.87
N SER A 539 34.17 -13.14 -4.60
CA SER A 539 35.20 -12.97 -3.56
C SER A 539 35.88 -14.29 -3.15
N GLY A 540 35.14 -15.40 -3.18
CA GLY A 540 35.56 -16.65 -2.54
C GLY A 540 35.56 -16.60 -1.01
N LEU A 541 34.94 -15.59 -0.38
CA LEU A 541 34.88 -15.37 1.07
C LEU A 541 33.89 -16.33 1.76
N GLY A 542 34.10 -17.64 1.64
CA GLY A 542 33.20 -18.60 2.28
C GLY A 542 33.49 -20.05 1.98
N VAL A 543 32.53 -20.89 2.36
CA VAL A 543 32.49 -22.31 2.02
C VAL A 543 31.97 -22.45 0.59
N PRO A 544 32.73 -23.02 -0.36
CA PRO A 544 32.29 -23.11 -1.75
C PRO A 544 31.01 -23.92 -1.92
N LEU A 545 30.10 -23.45 -2.77
CA LEU A 545 28.96 -24.20 -3.27
C LEU A 545 29.29 -24.76 -4.66
N GLU A 546 29.36 -26.09 -4.76
CA GLU A 546 29.48 -26.73 -6.07
C GLU A 546 28.12 -26.79 -6.77
N MET A 547 28.01 -26.15 -7.92
CA MET A 547 26.83 -26.25 -8.78
C MET A 547 27.12 -27.22 -9.94
N PRO A 548 26.51 -28.43 -9.97
CA PRO A 548 26.70 -29.36 -11.05
C PRO A 548 26.26 -28.75 -12.39
N MET A 549 27.03 -28.99 -13.46
CA MET A 549 26.67 -28.52 -14.81
C MET A 549 25.28 -28.98 -15.28
N THR A 550 24.77 -30.10 -14.75
CA THR A 550 23.40 -30.54 -15.01
C THR A 550 22.36 -29.60 -14.41
N ALA A 551 22.58 -29.10 -13.20
CA ALA A 551 21.70 -28.12 -12.56
C ALA A 551 21.77 -26.77 -13.28
N ALA A 552 22.98 -26.30 -13.60
CA ALA A 552 23.17 -25.05 -14.35
C ALA A 552 22.47 -25.09 -15.72
N ARG A 553 22.53 -26.22 -16.45
CA ARG A 553 21.81 -26.41 -17.72
C ARG A 553 20.29 -26.40 -17.56
N GLN A 554 19.77 -26.99 -16.48
CA GLN A 554 18.33 -26.98 -16.19
C GLN A 554 17.83 -25.57 -15.89
N MET A 555 18.57 -24.82 -15.07
CA MET A 555 18.25 -23.41 -14.79
C MET A 555 18.29 -22.55 -16.05
N ALA A 556 19.32 -22.71 -16.90
CA ALA A 556 19.42 -22.00 -18.17
C ALA A 556 18.23 -22.29 -19.09
N GLN A 557 17.79 -23.55 -19.16
CA GLN A 557 16.58 -23.92 -19.91
C GLN A 557 15.32 -23.26 -19.34
N LEU A 558 15.18 -23.19 -18.01
CA LEU A 558 14.01 -22.59 -17.34
C LEU A 558 13.84 -21.10 -17.67
N VAL A 559 14.95 -20.39 -17.89
CA VAL A 559 14.95 -18.93 -18.17
C VAL A 559 15.17 -18.58 -19.64
N GLY A 560 15.28 -19.59 -20.50
CA GLY A 560 15.52 -19.41 -21.94
C GLY A 560 16.93 -18.92 -22.28
N LEU A 561 17.94 -19.16 -21.43
CA LEU A 561 19.32 -18.79 -21.69
C LEU A 561 20.01 -19.86 -22.57
N PRO A 562 20.56 -19.49 -23.75
CA PRO A 562 21.33 -20.42 -24.57
C PRO A 562 22.54 -20.98 -23.82
N LEU A 563 22.81 -22.28 -23.96
CA LEU A 563 23.86 -22.96 -23.18
C LEU A 563 25.28 -22.48 -23.50
N ASP A 564 25.50 -21.90 -24.69
CA ASP A 564 26.74 -21.26 -25.11
C ASP A 564 26.90 -19.83 -24.55
N GLN A 565 25.84 -19.28 -23.94
CA GLN A 565 25.82 -18.00 -23.23
C GLN A 565 25.79 -18.16 -21.71
N LEU A 566 26.05 -19.36 -21.20
CA LEU A 566 26.21 -19.58 -19.76
C LEU A 566 27.31 -18.66 -19.21
N PRO A 567 27.08 -18.03 -18.04
CA PRO A 567 28.12 -17.25 -17.38
C PRO A 567 29.36 -18.12 -17.11
N PRO A 568 30.56 -17.52 -17.07
CA PRO A 568 31.76 -18.22 -16.63
C PRO A 568 31.57 -18.76 -15.20
N PRO A 569 32.34 -19.79 -14.79
CA PRO A 569 32.25 -20.33 -13.43
C PRO A 569 32.44 -19.24 -12.38
N MET A 570 31.46 -19.08 -11.51
CA MET A 570 31.45 -18.13 -10.39
C MET A 570 31.95 -18.80 -9.12
N ALA A 571 32.43 -18.01 -8.16
CA ALA A 571 32.90 -18.47 -6.86
C ALA A 571 31.72 -18.57 -5.86
N LEU A 572 30.73 -19.40 -6.22
CA LEU A 572 29.49 -19.55 -5.45
C LEU A 572 29.74 -20.05 -4.03
N LEU A 573 28.91 -19.63 -3.08
CA LEU A 573 29.10 -19.88 -1.65
C LEU A 573 27.89 -20.60 -1.03
N GLN A 574 28.16 -21.64 -0.24
CA GLN A 574 27.17 -22.33 0.60
C GLN A 574 27.01 -21.61 1.96
N GLY A 575 28.00 -20.82 2.34
CA GLY A 575 28.00 -20.01 3.55
C GLY A 575 29.19 -19.07 3.51
N VAL A 576 29.06 -17.94 4.17
CA VAL A 576 30.00 -16.82 4.10
C VAL A 576 30.85 -16.74 5.38
N PHE A 577 32.10 -16.37 5.23
CA PHE A 577 32.98 -16.10 6.36
C PHE A 577 32.70 -14.72 6.96
N ALA A 578 33.08 -14.51 8.22
CA ALA A 578 32.73 -13.31 8.99
C ALA A 578 33.33 -12.03 8.39
N ALA A 579 34.58 -12.08 7.90
CA ALA A 579 35.27 -10.92 7.37
C ALA A 579 36.45 -11.29 6.46
N GLY A 580 36.90 -10.35 5.63
CA GLY A 580 38.07 -10.53 4.75
C GLY A 580 38.67 -9.21 4.27
N ASP A 581 39.88 -9.26 3.72
CA ASP A 581 40.46 -8.13 2.99
C ASP A 581 39.84 -8.10 1.58
N PRO A 582 39.15 -7.00 1.19
CA PRO A 582 38.47 -6.91 -0.09
C PRO A 582 39.39 -6.55 -1.26
N THR A 583 40.69 -6.82 -1.19
CA THR A 583 41.60 -6.67 -2.34
C THR A 583 41.48 -7.87 -3.31
N PRO A 584 41.05 -7.63 -4.55
CA PRO A 584 41.09 -8.64 -5.60
C PRO A 584 42.52 -9.03 -5.95
N GLN A 585 42.76 -10.30 -6.31
CA GLN A 585 44.09 -10.76 -6.71
C GLN A 585 44.62 -10.04 -7.96
N ASN A 586 43.75 -9.72 -8.93
CA ASN A 586 44.00 -8.79 -10.04
C ASN A 586 42.68 -8.47 -10.78
N ALA A 587 42.74 -7.63 -11.82
CA ALA A 587 41.54 -7.22 -12.58
C ALA A 587 40.80 -8.38 -13.27
N ASP A 588 41.51 -9.46 -13.63
CA ASP A 588 40.95 -10.64 -14.31
C ASP A 588 40.54 -11.75 -13.31
N ASN A 589 40.93 -11.63 -12.04
CA ASN A 589 40.65 -12.59 -10.99
C ASN A 589 40.09 -11.86 -9.75
N PRO A 590 38.76 -11.80 -9.61
CA PRO A 590 38.11 -11.04 -8.56
C PRO A 590 38.16 -11.73 -7.18
N LEU A 591 38.75 -12.93 -7.08
CA LEU A 591 38.96 -13.64 -5.82
C LEU A 591 39.83 -12.83 -4.86
N TRP A 592 39.50 -12.89 -3.59
CA TRP A 592 40.29 -12.29 -2.51
C TRP A 592 41.36 -13.25 -2.01
N ASP A 593 42.30 -12.79 -1.18
CA ASP A 593 43.32 -13.65 -0.58
C ASP A 593 42.74 -14.45 0.60
N PRO A 594 42.68 -15.79 0.52
CA PRO A 594 42.11 -16.61 1.59
C PRO A 594 42.83 -16.51 2.93
N ARG A 595 44.10 -16.03 2.93
CA ARG A 595 44.87 -15.80 4.17
C ARG A 595 44.34 -14.62 4.97
N SER A 596 43.55 -13.75 4.35
CA SER A 596 42.94 -12.58 5.01
C SER A 596 41.64 -12.92 5.74
N PHE A 597 41.06 -14.10 5.48
CA PHE A 597 39.70 -14.45 5.90
C PHE A 597 39.62 -14.74 7.39
N ASP A 598 38.64 -14.14 8.04
CA ASP A 598 38.13 -14.60 9.32
C ASP A 598 37.12 -15.71 9.05
N GLN A 599 37.57 -16.97 9.17
CA GLN A 599 36.81 -18.16 8.79
C GLN A 599 35.69 -18.54 9.78
N THR A 600 35.36 -17.66 10.72
CA THR A 600 34.23 -17.82 11.62
C THR A 600 32.91 -17.78 10.83
N LEU A 601 31.98 -18.68 11.15
CA LEU A 601 30.62 -18.70 10.58
C LEU A 601 29.64 -18.15 11.62
N VAL A 602 29.29 -16.87 11.45
CA VAL A 602 28.36 -16.14 12.33
C VAL A 602 26.93 -16.28 11.78
N PRO A 603 25.92 -16.66 12.60
CA PRO A 603 24.54 -16.77 12.14
C PRO A 603 24.00 -15.47 11.52
N ALA A 604 24.27 -14.31 12.11
CA ALA A 604 23.90 -13.01 11.54
C ALA A 604 24.47 -12.81 10.12
N ALA A 605 25.74 -13.18 9.88
CA ALA A 605 26.37 -13.05 8.56
C ALA A 605 25.69 -13.91 7.50
N GLN A 606 25.36 -15.16 7.86
CA GLN A 606 24.63 -16.05 6.97
C GLN A 606 23.23 -15.50 6.68
N ALA A 607 22.51 -15.08 7.72
CA ALA A 607 21.13 -14.64 7.63
C ALA A 607 20.98 -13.34 6.81
N GLN A 608 21.85 -12.35 7.03
CA GLN A 608 21.83 -11.11 6.27
C GLN A 608 22.19 -11.32 4.80
N THR A 609 23.15 -12.20 4.52
CA THR A 609 23.50 -12.60 3.15
C THR A 609 22.33 -13.30 2.47
N LEU A 610 21.68 -14.23 3.17
CA LEU A 610 20.50 -14.94 2.67
C LEU A 610 19.37 -13.96 2.30
N ILE A 611 19.03 -13.01 3.18
CA ILE A 611 18.04 -11.96 2.85
C ILE A 611 18.48 -11.21 1.59
N LYS A 612 19.76 -10.80 1.51
CA LYS A 612 20.28 -10.06 0.38
C LYS A 612 20.18 -10.83 -0.95
N GLU A 613 20.49 -12.12 -0.94
CA GLU A 613 20.34 -13.01 -2.10
C GLU A 613 18.87 -13.08 -2.55
N LEU A 614 17.92 -13.14 -1.61
CA LEU A 614 16.49 -13.15 -1.90
C LEU A 614 15.98 -11.82 -2.46
N GLU A 615 16.42 -10.68 -1.91
CA GLU A 615 16.04 -9.36 -2.43
C GLU A 615 16.47 -9.19 -3.89
N TRP A 616 17.67 -9.65 -4.25
CA TRP A 616 18.11 -9.62 -5.65
C TRP A 616 17.43 -10.66 -6.52
N ALA A 617 17.09 -11.83 -5.99
CA ALA A 617 16.30 -12.80 -6.72
C ALA A 617 14.89 -12.28 -7.06
N LYS A 618 14.25 -11.55 -6.13
CA LYS A 618 12.99 -10.83 -6.36
C LYS A 618 13.17 -9.77 -7.45
N GLN A 619 14.24 -8.97 -7.37
CA GLN A 619 14.55 -7.93 -8.36
C GLN A 619 14.74 -8.53 -9.78
N PHE A 620 15.55 -9.58 -9.90
CA PHE A 620 15.76 -10.29 -11.17
C PHE A 620 14.53 -11.05 -11.67
N HIS A 621 13.48 -11.16 -10.85
CA HIS A 621 12.23 -11.77 -11.28
C HIS A 621 11.37 -10.84 -12.15
N ILE A 622 11.63 -9.53 -12.14
CA ILE A 622 10.83 -8.55 -12.91
C ILE A 622 11.07 -8.78 -14.41
N ASP A 623 10.12 -9.47 -15.06
CA ASP A 623 10.29 -10.11 -16.38
C ASP A 623 10.55 -9.13 -17.54
N GLU A 624 10.19 -7.86 -17.37
CA GLU A 624 10.31 -6.80 -18.39
C GLU A 624 11.57 -5.94 -18.22
N HIS A 625 12.24 -6.01 -17.07
CA HIS A 625 13.43 -5.22 -16.77
C HIS A 625 14.74 -6.00 -17.02
N PHE A 626 14.70 -7.34 -16.88
CA PHE A 626 15.89 -8.19 -16.84
C PHE A 626 15.87 -9.33 -17.88
N GLY A 627 17.05 -9.65 -18.42
CA GLY A 627 17.20 -10.68 -19.45
C GLY A 627 17.34 -12.09 -18.89
N PRO A 628 17.43 -13.12 -19.76
CA PRO A 628 17.66 -14.51 -19.35
C PRO A 628 18.89 -14.71 -18.44
N ALA A 629 19.96 -13.92 -18.62
CA ALA A 629 21.17 -14.02 -17.81
C ALA A 629 20.95 -13.53 -16.37
N ASP A 630 20.22 -12.43 -16.19
CA ASP A 630 19.86 -11.92 -14.87
C ASP A 630 18.87 -12.85 -14.16
N ARG A 631 17.89 -13.40 -14.89
CA ARG A 631 16.98 -14.43 -14.35
C ARG A 631 17.73 -15.70 -13.92
N MET A 632 18.78 -16.08 -14.66
CA MET A 632 19.69 -17.16 -14.25
C MET A 632 20.40 -16.80 -12.94
N ALA A 633 20.89 -15.57 -12.79
CA ALA A 633 21.48 -15.11 -11.53
C ALA A 633 20.48 -15.18 -10.37
N GLY A 634 19.21 -14.79 -10.59
CA GLY A 634 18.14 -14.94 -9.59
C GLY A 634 17.92 -16.39 -9.14
N LEU A 635 17.93 -17.36 -10.05
CA LEU A 635 17.86 -18.79 -9.69
C LEU A 635 19.07 -19.25 -8.88
N VAL A 636 20.27 -18.81 -9.26
CA VAL A 636 21.51 -19.14 -8.55
C VAL A 636 21.48 -18.60 -7.13
N LEU A 637 21.09 -17.33 -6.95
CA LEU A 637 20.99 -16.68 -5.64
C LEU A 637 19.97 -17.38 -4.73
N VAL A 638 18.83 -17.84 -5.26
CA VAL A 638 17.87 -18.63 -4.47
C VAL A 638 18.47 -19.97 -4.03
N GLU A 639 19.28 -20.62 -4.87
CA GLU A 639 19.95 -21.87 -4.47
C GLU A 639 21.08 -21.64 -3.46
N GLU A 640 21.81 -20.53 -3.55
CA GLU A 640 22.74 -20.10 -2.49
C GLU A 640 22.00 -19.83 -1.19
N ALA A 641 20.90 -19.07 -1.22
CA ALA A 641 20.08 -18.77 -0.05
C ALA A 641 19.57 -20.06 0.64
N LYS A 642 19.11 -21.04 -0.14
CA LYS A 642 18.71 -22.36 0.38
C LYS A 642 19.90 -23.12 0.97
N ALA A 643 21.08 -23.06 0.34
CA ALA A 643 22.28 -23.72 0.83
C ALA A 643 22.76 -23.09 2.16
N THR A 644 22.76 -21.76 2.24
CA THR A 644 23.06 -20.96 3.44
C THR A 644 22.06 -21.25 4.55
N GLY A 645 20.76 -21.29 4.25
CA GLY A 645 19.73 -21.64 5.23
C GLY A 645 19.89 -23.06 5.79
N ARG A 646 20.26 -24.03 4.95
CA ARG A 646 20.56 -25.41 5.39
C ARG A 646 21.82 -25.45 6.25
N LEU A 647 22.88 -24.73 5.88
CA LEU A 647 24.10 -24.60 6.70
C LEU A 647 23.79 -24.03 8.09
N LEU A 648 22.97 -22.97 8.17
CA LEU A 648 22.58 -22.36 9.43
C LEU A 648 21.80 -23.36 10.31
N ARG A 649 20.86 -24.12 9.72
CA ARG A 649 20.09 -25.18 10.40
C ARG A 649 20.96 -26.35 10.87
N GLU A 650 21.89 -26.80 10.05
CA GLU A 650 22.60 -28.07 10.25
C GLU A 650 23.91 -27.94 11.00
N ARG A 651 24.59 -26.79 10.86
CA ARG A 651 25.93 -26.57 11.43
C ARG A 651 25.96 -25.52 12.53
N LEU A 652 25.05 -24.56 12.50
CA LEU A 652 25.06 -23.44 13.46
C LEU A 652 23.99 -23.57 14.56
N TYR A 653 23.08 -24.54 14.48
CA TYR A 653 22.14 -24.79 15.57
C TYR A 653 22.81 -25.54 16.73
N ASN A 654 22.98 -24.85 17.87
CA ASN A 654 23.55 -25.42 19.07
C ASN A 654 22.48 -26.07 19.94
N THR A 655 22.44 -27.42 19.95
CA THR A 655 21.45 -28.17 20.73
C THR A 655 21.56 -27.98 22.26
N ARG A 656 22.72 -27.54 22.77
CA ARG A 656 22.96 -27.33 24.20
C ARG A 656 22.30 -26.03 24.65
N THR A 657 22.50 -24.95 23.90
CA THR A 657 21.92 -23.62 24.17
C THR A 657 20.52 -23.47 23.58
N ARG A 658 20.12 -24.37 22.66
CA ARG A 658 18.85 -24.33 21.91
C ARG A 658 18.66 -23.00 21.17
N ALA A 659 19.72 -22.59 20.48
CA ALA A 659 19.82 -21.36 19.72
C ALA A 659 20.83 -21.54 18.58
N PHE A 660 20.74 -20.70 17.56
CA PHE A 660 21.79 -20.56 16.55
C PHE A 660 23.00 -19.88 17.17
N ASP A 661 24.19 -20.38 16.88
CA ASP A 661 25.41 -20.00 17.58
C ASP A 661 26.57 -19.96 16.59
N THR A 662 27.58 -19.17 16.93
CA THR A 662 28.74 -18.97 16.07
C THR A 662 29.63 -20.20 16.06
N LEU A 663 30.05 -20.61 14.86
CA LEU A 663 31.05 -21.66 14.67
C LEU A 663 32.41 -21.01 14.43
N ASP A 664 33.37 -21.26 15.31
CA ASP A 664 34.72 -20.73 15.17
C ASP A 664 35.49 -21.37 14.00
N ALA A 665 36.67 -20.80 13.69
CA ALA A 665 37.53 -21.30 12.62
C ALA A 665 38.06 -22.74 12.85
N SER A 666 37.96 -23.28 14.08
CA SER A 666 38.30 -24.67 14.39
C SER A 666 37.15 -25.64 14.11
N GLY A 667 35.96 -25.12 13.81
CA GLY A 667 34.74 -25.89 13.61
C GLY A 667 34.01 -26.22 14.91
N GLN A 668 34.22 -25.45 15.98
CA GLN A 668 33.53 -25.60 17.26
C GLN A 668 32.51 -24.47 17.49
N LEU A 669 31.35 -24.83 18.04
CA LEU A 669 30.34 -23.85 18.45
C LEU A 669 30.82 -23.11 19.71
N MET A 670 30.65 -21.78 19.75
CA MET A 670 31.21 -20.92 20.80
C MET A 670 30.45 -20.95 22.13
N ASP A 671 29.25 -21.55 22.18
CA ASP A 671 28.39 -21.62 23.36
C ASP A 671 27.96 -20.23 23.90
N SER A 672 27.90 -19.24 23.01
CA SER A 672 27.59 -17.85 23.34
C SER A 672 26.66 -17.21 22.31
N PRO A 673 25.47 -17.78 22.07
CA PRO A 673 24.53 -17.25 21.08
C PRO A 673 24.04 -15.86 21.46
N THR A 674 23.89 -14.99 20.48
CA THR A 674 23.36 -13.62 20.67
C THR A 674 21.89 -13.50 20.27
N ALA A 675 21.20 -12.46 20.73
CA ALA A 675 19.82 -12.21 20.32
C ALA A 675 19.76 -11.79 18.84
N LEU A 676 20.70 -10.95 18.39
CA LEU A 676 20.83 -10.55 16.98
C LEU A 676 20.96 -11.76 16.03
N ASP A 677 21.75 -12.77 16.40
CA ASP A 677 21.84 -14.02 15.63
C ASP A 677 20.47 -14.69 15.44
N GLN A 678 19.64 -14.74 16.50
CA GLN A 678 18.33 -15.36 16.43
C GLN A 678 17.35 -14.50 15.64
N ILE A 679 17.41 -13.17 15.82
CA ILE A 679 16.56 -12.20 15.12
C ILE A 679 16.80 -12.29 13.62
N HIS A 680 18.06 -12.24 13.20
CA HIS A 680 18.40 -12.31 11.78
C HIS A 680 18.08 -13.69 11.20
N ALA A 681 18.36 -14.79 11.90
CA ALA A 681 17.96 -16.13 11.45
C ALA A 681 16.45 -16.25 11.28
N LEU A 682 15.65 -15.71 12.22
CA LEU A 682 14.19 -15.70 12.14
C LEU A 682 13.70 -14.95 10.91
N TRP A 683 14.25 -13.75 10.68
CA TRP A 683 13.92 -12.92 9.51
C TRP A 683 14.27 -13.64 8.21
N ALA A 684 15.51 -14.11 8.07
CA ALA A 684 16.01 -14.77 6.88
C ALA A 684 15.18 -16.02 6.52
N PHE A 685 14.84 -16.85 7.51
CA PHE A 685 13.99 -18.01 7.25
C PHE A 685 12.56 -17.61 6.88
N ALA A 686 11.99 -16.60 7.52
CA ALA A 686 10.66 -16.13 7.18
C ALA A 686 10.60 -15.58 5.75
N ASP A 687 11.60 -14.79 5.36
CA ASP A 687 11.68 -14.23 4.01
C ASP A 687 11.87 -15.33 2.94
N LEU A 688 12.73 -16.32 3.21
CA LEU A 688 12.87 -17.50 2.34
C LEU A 688 11.56 -18.28 2.20
N VAL A 689 10.81 -18.47 3.29
CA VAL A 689 9.50 -19.13 3.23
C VAL A 689 8.51 -18.32 2.38
N GLN A 690 8.58 -16.99 2.43
CA GLN A 690 7.74 -16.13 1.59
C GLN A 690 8.09 -16.33 0.11
N VAL A 691 9.37 -16.21 -0.27
CA VAL A 691 9.81 -16.39 -1.67
C VAL A 691 9.43 -17.77 -2.21
N LEU A 692 9.59 -18.82 -1.41
CA LEU A 692 9.28 -20.19 -1.83
C LEU A 692 7.77 -20.48 -1.91
N ASN A 693 6.91 -19.62 -1.37
CA ASN A 693 5.45 -19.78 -1.43
C ASN A 693 4.76 -18.72 -2.28
N ASP A 694 5.45 -17.67 -2.74
CA ASP A 694 4.83 -16.58 -3.48
C ASP A 694 4.48 -17.02 -4.91
N PRO A 695 3.19 -17.13 -5.28
CA PRO A 695 2.79 -17.55 -6.62
C PRO A 695 3.19 -16.53 -7.71
N ARG A 696 3.51 -15.28 -7.33
CA ARG A 696 4.05 -14.26 -8.24
C ARG A 696 5.52 -14.49 -8.58
N LEU A 697 6.19 -15.39 -7.86
CA LEU A 697 7.58 -15.78 -8.09
C LEU A 697 7.68 -17.26 -8.53
N PRO A 698 6.94 -17.70 -9.57
CA PRO A 698 6.72 -19.13 -9.86
C PRO A 698 8.02 -19.92 -10.08
N ARG A 699 9.08 -19.26 -10.59
CA ARG A 699 10.41 -19.84 -10.81
C ARG A 699 11.09 -20.34 -9.53
N TYR A 700 10.73 -19.80 -8.37
CA TYR A 700 11.39 -20.09 -7.10
C TYR A 700 10.54 -21.00 -6.20
N THR A 701 9.24 -21.14 -6.51
CA THR A 701 8.29 -21.80 -5.60
C THR A 701 8.60 -23.26 -5.31
N SER A 702 8.49 -23.65 -4.04
CA SER A 702 8.75 -25.01 -3.55
C SER A 702 8.08 -25.24 -2.19
N ALA A 703 6.84 -25.72 -2.19
CA ALA A 703 6.07 -25.95 -0.96
C ALA A 703 6.78 -26.88 0.05
N ARG A 704 7.54 -27.87 -0.44
CA ARG A 704 8.32 -28.79 0.40
C ARG A 704 9.44 -28.05 1.14
N GLU A 705 10.22 -27.23 0.44
CA GLU A 705 11.33 -26.49 1.03
C GLU A 705 10.82 -25.33 1.88
N ALA A 706 9.72 -24.68 1.49
CA ALA A 706 9.06 -23.69 2.32
C ALA A 706 8.65 -24.26 3.69
N MET A 707 8.09 -25.48 3.72
CA MET A 707 7.78 -26.17 4.97
C MET A 707 9.03 -26.54 5.79
N GLU A 708 10.15 -26.85 5.13
CA GLU A 708 11.43 -27.07 5.81
C GLU A 708 11.91 -25.79 6.53
N PHE A 709 11.95 -24.67 5.81
CA PHE A 709 12.42 -23.40 6.36
C PHE A 709 11.45 -22.77 7.35
N LEU A 710 10.14 -23.04 7.25
CA LEU A 710 9.18 -22.62 8.27
C LEU A 710 9.49 -23.27 9.63
N ARG A 711 9.90 -24.55 9.66
CA ARG A 711 10.34 -25.20 10.91
C ARG A 711 11.64 -24.62 11.44
N ALA A 712 12.52 -24.15 10.56
CA ALA A 712 13.73 -23.45 10.95
C ALA A 712 13.39 -22.07 11.56
N ALA A 713 12.44 -21.34 10.96
CA ALA A 713 11.90 -20.12 11.53
C ALA A 713 11.24 -20.36 12.90
N ASP A 714 10.45 -21.43 13.06
CA ASP A 714 9.87 -21.82 14.37
C ASP A 714 10.96 -22.07 15.43
N THR A 715 12.10 -22.62 15.01
CA THR A 715 13.25 -22.86 15.89
C THR A 715 13.89 -21.54 16.32
N ALA A 716 14.12 -20.61 15.39
CA ALA A 716 14.62 -19.27 15.69
C ALA A 716 13.66 -18.48 16.60
N PHE A 717 12.35 -18.55 16.32
CA PHE A 717 11.31 -17.95 17.14
C PHE A 717 11.33 -18.48 18.59
N GLN A 718 11.49 -19.79 18.77
CA GLN A 718 11.61 -20.39 20.10
C GLN A 718 12.89 -19.97 20.82
N ALA A 719 14.02 -19.90 20.12
CA ALA A 719 15.29 -19.45 20.67
C ALA A 719 15.18 -18.00 21.16
N LEU A 720 14.64 -17.10 20.33
CA LEU A 720 14.41 -15.69 20.66
C LEU A 720 13.43 -15.54 21.84
N SER A 721 12.38 -16.36 21.89
CA SER A 721 11.34 -16.25 22.92
C SER A 721 11.73 -16.84 24.28
N ARG A 722 12.68 -17.79 24.32
CA ARG A 722 12.95 -18.61 25.53
C ARG A 722 14.41 -18.70 25.94
N SER A 723 15.32 -18.74 24.97
CA SER A 723 16.74 -19.00 25.20
C SER A 723 17.55 -17.71 25.26
N VAL A 724 17.38 -16.84 24.26
CA VAL A 724 18.20 -15.64 24.04
C VAL A 724 17.30 -14.44 23.67
N PRO A 725 16.55 -13.89 24.63
CA PRO A 725 15.63 -12.77 24.36
C PRO A 725 16.36 -11.45 24.13
N PRO A 726 15.75 -10.52 23.35
CA PRO A 726 16.29 -9.19 23.13
C PRO A 726 16.36 -8.37 24.42
N ARG A 727 17.34 -7.47 24.51
CA ARG A 727 17.68 -6.69 25.70
C ARG A 727 17.94 -5.21 25.40
N THR A 728 18.51 -4.88 24.24
CA THR A 728 18.78 -3.49 23.85
C THR A 728 17.61 -2.91 23.04
N ALA A 729 17.54 -1.58 22.91
CA ALA A 729 16.51 -0.97 22.09
C ALA A 729 16.63 -1.41 20.63
N PHE A 730 17.85 -1.50 20.11
CA PHE A 730 18.10 -2.00 18.76
C PHE A 730 17.65 -3.46 18.58
N GLU A 731 17.96 -4.34 19.54
CA GLU A 731 17.51 -5.74 19.49
C GLU A 731 15.98 -5.86 19.54
N TYR A 732 15.28 -5.06 20.37
CA TYR A 732 13.82 -5.06 20.38
C TYR A 732 13.25 -4.56 19.05
N ALA A 733 13.85 -3.54 18.45
CA ALA A 733 13.41 -3.00 17.17
C ALA A 733 13.53 -4.03 16.04
N LEU A 734 14.68 -4.67 15.89
CA LEU A 734 14.87 -5.71 14.88
C LEU A 734 14.07 -6.98 15.18
N ALA A 735 13.82 -7.31 16.46
CA ALA A 735 12.93 -8.39 16.82
C ALA A 735 11.49 -8.14 16.34
N ILE A 736 10.99 -6.90 16.42
CA ILE A 736 9.65 -6.54 15.90
C ILE A 736 9.57 -6.83 14.40
N GLU A 737 10.60 -6.41 13.64
CA GLU A 737 10.69 -6.66 12.20
C GLU A 737 10.68 -8.16 11.89
N ALA A 738 11.63 -8.91 12.46
CA ALA A 738 11.75 -10.35 12.22
C ALA A 738 10.49 -11.13 12.62
N LEU A 739 9.83 -10.73 13.72
CA LEU A 739 8.56 -11.32 14.15
C LEU A 739 7.42 -10.98 13.19
N GLY A 740 7.40 -9.78 12.59
CA GLY A 740 6.42 -9.40 11.59
C GLY A 740 6.53 -10.26 10.32
N TRP A 741 7.75 -10.40 9.79
CA TRP A 741 8.03 -11.32 8.70
C TRP A 741 7.64 -12.76 9.05
N TYR A 742 7.99 -13.22 10.24
CA TYR A 742 7.59 -14.55 10.72
C TYR A 742 6.06 -14.71 10.81
N ALA A 743 5.34 -13.70 11.31
CA ALA A 743 3.88 -13.69 11.36
C ALA A 743 3.27 -13.80 9.95
N SER A 744 3.87 -13.14 8.97
CA SER A 744 3.42 -13.15 7.57
C SER A 744 3.47 -14.53 6.92
N VAL A 745 4.32 -15.44 7.40
CA VAL A 745 4.45 -16.80 6.86
C VAL A 745 3.79 -17.88 7.70
N GLN A 746 3.20 -17.51 8.85
CA GLN A 746 2.43 -18.46 9.66
C GLN A 746 1.21 -18.99 8.93
N THR A 747 0.87 -20.25 9.21
CA THR A 747 -0.24 -20.97 8.54
C THR A 747 -1.53 -20.98 9.36
N SER A 748 -1.51 -20.48 10.61
CA SER A 748 -2.70 -20.46 11.46
C SER A 748 -2.89 -19.11 12.16
N ALA A 749 -4.15 -18.67 12.27
CA ALA A 749 -4.52 -17.46 13.00
C ALA A 749 -4.11 -17.51 14.49
N ALA A 750 -3.96 -18.72 15.07
CA ALA A 750 -3.47 -18.87 16.44
C ALA A 750 -1.97 -18.53 16.55
N SER A 751 -1.14 -19.02 15.63
CA SER A 751 0.29 -18.70 15.57
C SER A 751 0.51 -17.22 15.25
N VAL A 752 -0.29 -16.64 14.34
CA VAL A 752 -0.25 -15.20 14.05
C VAL A 752 -0.53 -14.39 15.32
N ARG A 753 -1.61 -14.69 16.05
CA ARG A 753 -1.94 -14.01 17.31
C ARG A 753 -0.85 -14.16 18.38
N GLN A 754 -0.23 -15.35 18.49
CA GLN A 754 0.89 -15.56 19.40
C GLN A 754 2.08 -14.66 19.05
N THR A 755 2.38 -14.54 17.76
CA THR A 755 3.49 -13.73 17.25
C THR A 755 3.22 -12.23 17.46
N LEU A 756 2.02 -11.75 17.14
CA LEU A 756 1.60 -10.37 17.41
C LEU A 756 1.65 -10.02 18.90
N ALA A 757 1.32 -10.96 19.78
CA ALA A 757 1.48 -10.73 21.22
C ALA A 757 2.96 -10.61 21.64
N GLN A 758 3.89 -11.27 20.94
CA GLN A 758 5.32 -11.12 21.18
C GLN A 758 5.86 -9.79 20.60
N ILE A 759 5.32 -9.35 19.46
CA ILE A 759 5.59 -8.02 18.88
C ILE A 759 5.17 -6.93 19.87
N ASP A 760 3.94 -7.01 20.39
CA ASP A 760 3.42 -6.03 21.37
C ASP A 760 4.28 -5.98 22.64
N ARG A 761 4.72 -7.13 23.17
CA ARG A 761 5.68 -7.17 24.30
C ARG A 761 7.01 -6.50 23.98
N SER A 762 7.52 -6.72 22.77
CA SER A 762 8.80 -6.14 22.32
C SER A 762 8.68 -4.64 22.11
N ALA A 763 7.56 -4.17 21.56
CA ALA A 763 7.26 -2.74 21.39
C ALA A 763 7.10 -2.02 22.74
N GLN A 764 6.43 -2.64 23.72
CA GLN A 764 6.33 -2.10 25.08
C GLN A 764 7.69 -2.03 25.78
N ALA A 765 8.56 -3.03 25.57
CA ALA A 765 9.93 -2.99 26.08
C ALA A 765 10.73 -1.87 25.39
N LEU A 766 10.61 -1.73 24.06
CA LEU A 766 11.28 -0.71 23.26
C LEU A 766 10.90 0.71 23.68
N LEU A 767 9.62 0.99 23.97
CA LEU A 767 9.17 2.28 24.49
C LEU A 767 9.97 2.72 25.73
N ASN A 768 10.31 1.77 26.60
CA ASN A 768 10.97 2.02 27.88
C ASN A 768 12.49 1.75 27.87
N ALA A 769 13.04 1.27 26.75
CA ALA A 769 14.44 0.90 26.66
C ALA A 769 15.36 2.12 26.79
N GLU A 770 16.54 1.94 27.37
CA GLU A 770 17.59 2.97 27.38
C GLU A 770 18.14 3.17 25.97
N VAL A 771 18.68 4.36 25.70
CA VAL A 771 19.25 4.74 24.40
C VAL A 771 20.72 5.08 24.62
N ASP A 772 21.56 4.06 24.45
CA ASP A 772 22.99 4.15 24.73
C ASP A 772 23.82 4.31 23.46
N THR A 773 23.30 3.85 22.32
CA THR A 773 23.98 3.86 21.02
C THR A 773 23.15 4.59 19.96
N ILE A 774 23.76 4.85 18.80
CA ILE A 774 23.02 5.41 17.67
C ILE A 774 22.04 4.38 17.09
N GLU A 775 22.37 3.09 17.14
CA GLU A 775 21.45 2.04 16.69
C GLU A 775 20.25 1.90 17.63
N ASP A 776 20.42 2.12 18.93
CA ASP A 776 19.30 2.16 19.88
C ASP A 776 18.36 3.34 19.57
N ALA A 777 18.91 4.51 19.27
CA ALA A 777 18.15 5.70 18.93
C ALA A 777 17.37 5.51 17.62
N ALA A 778 18.04 5.04 16.57
CA ALA A 778 17.44 4.75 15.28
C ALA A 778 16.44 3.58 15.38
N GLY A 779 16.78 2.53 16.13
CA GLY A 779 15.94 1.37 16.39
C GLY A 779 14.62 1.74 17.05
N LYS A 780 14.61 2.69 18.00
CA LYS A 780 13.36 3.22 18.56
C LYS A 780 12.43 3.80 17.50
N VAL A 781 12.95 4.58 16.56
CA VAL A 781 12.14 5.14 15.48
C VAL A 781 11.59 4.03 14.60
N TYR A 782 12.48 3.18 14.09
CA TYR A 782 12.13 2.12 13.14
C TYR A 782 11.16 1.09 13.75
N GLY A 783 11.53 0.48 14.88
CA GLY A 783 10.75 -0.60 15.47
C GLY A 783 9.38 -0.16 16.01
N LEU A 784 9.26 1.07 16.51
CA LEU A 784 7.98 1.59 16.97
C LEU A 784 7.05 1.97 15.82
N LEU A 785 7.57 2.44 14.68
CA LEU A 785 6.76 2.64 13.48
C LEU A 785 6.22 1.31 12.95
N GLU A 786 7.04 0.27 12.90
CA GLU A 786 6.58 -1.06 12.49
C GLU A 786 5.55 -1.65 13.45
N ALA A 787 5.77 -1.50 14.77
CA ALA A 787 4.77 -1.88 15.77
C ALA A 787 3.47 -1.09 15.62
N TYR A 788 3.53 0.20 15.30
CA TYR A 788 2.35 1.02 15.00
C TYR A 788 1.61 0.51 13.78
N ARG A 789 2.30 0.24 12.66
CA ARG A 789 1.67 -0.27 11.43
C ARG A 789 0.92 -1.59 11.65
N LEU A 790 1.45 -2.46 12.51
CA LEU A 790 0.83 -3.75 12.81
C LEU A 790 -0.35 -3.68 13.79
N SER A 791 -0.36 -2.70 14.69
CA SER A 791 -1.33 -2.64 15.80
C SER A 791 -2.30 -1.46 15.76
N SER A 792 -2.00 -0.45 14.94
CA SER A 792 -2.63 0.88 14.96
C SER A 792 -2.57 1.57 16.34
N ASN A 793 -1.69 1.14 17.24
CA ASN A 793 -1.57 1.70 18.59
C ASN A 793 -0.77 3.01 18.56
N ARG A 794 -1.48 4.14 18.74
CA ARG A 794 -0.89 5.49 18.70
C ARG A 794 0.25 5.70 19.71
N ALA A 795 0.30 4.97 20.81
CA ALA A 795 1.42 5.07 21.75
C ALA A 795 2.77 4.71 21.10
N TYR A 796 2.78 3.77 20.14
CA TYR A 796 3.98 3.42 19.39
C TYR A 796 4.34 4.51 18.38
N GLN A 797 3.36 5.10 17.69
CA GLN A 797 3.59 6.24 16.81
C GLN A 797 4.17 7.45 17.57
N GLU A 798 3.60 7.80 18.72
CA GLU A 798 4.09 8.88 19.59
C GLU A 798 5.51 8.59 20.09
N GLY A 799 5.80 7.33 20.46
CA GLY A 799 7.14 6.91 20.84
C GLY A 799 8.16 7.01 19.71
N ALA A 800 7.77 6.67 18.47
CA ALA A 800 8.61 6.83 17.30
C ALA A 800 8.92 8.31 17.00
N ILE A 801 7.91 9.18 17.11
CA ILE A 801 8.05 10.64 16.97
C ILE A 801 9.05 11.18 18.00
N ALA A 802 8.90 10.79 19.27
CA ALA A 802 9.84 11.17 20.32
C ALA A 802 11.26 10.64 20.05
N GLY A 803 11.38 9.43 19.49
CA GLY A 803 12.65 8.85 19.06
C GLY A 803 13.31 9.66 17.94
N LEU A 804 12.55 10.10 16.94
CA LEU A 804 13.09 10.89 15.83
C LEU A 804 13.50 12.29 16.29
N GLN A 805 12.72 12.92 17.16
CA GLN A 805 13.08 14.18 17.80
C GLN A 805 14.36 14.05 18.61
N PHE A 806 14.54 12.95 19.35
CA PHE A 806 15.79 12.66 20.06
C PHE A 806 16.96 12.45 19.09
N LEU A 807 16.78 11.65 18.04
CA LEU A 807 17.80 11.41 17.02
C LEU A 807 18.27 12.73 16.40
N GLU A 808 17.35 13.65 16.11
CA GLU A 808 17.66 14.98 15.59
C GLU A 808 18.54 15.81 16.54
N THR A 809 18.43 15.63 17.87
CA THR A 809 19.34 16.31 18.82
C THR A 809 20.81 15.90 18.68
N LEU A 810 21.06 14.76 18.03
CA LEU A 810 22.40 14.23 17.76
C LEU A 810 22.93 14.68 16.39
N TRP A 811 22.15 15.39 15.58
CA TRP A 811 22.55 15.76 14.23
C TRP A 811 23.75 16.73 14.23
N ASN A 812 24.75 16.43 13.39
CA ASN A 812 25.91 17.27 13.15
C ASN A 812 25.93 17.73 11.69
N ASP A 813 25.63 19.02 11.47
CA ASP A 813 25.57 19.63 10.14
C ASP A 813 26.90 19.58 9.37
N GLN A 814 28.04 19.61 10.06
CA GLN A 814 29.35 19.59 9.40
C GLN A 814 29.69 18.20 8.87
N ALA A 815 29.37 17.16 9.65
CA ALA A 815 29.57 15.78 9.25
C ALA A 815 28.48 15.29 8.29
N GLY A 816 27.31 15.92 8.31
CA GLY A 816 26.11 15.43 7.62
C GLY A 816 25.63 14.10 8.21
N ALA A 817 25.78 13.93 9.52
CA ALA A 817 25.59 12.66 10.21
C ALA A 817 25.19 12.85 11.68
N TYR A 818 24.69 11.80 12.32
CA TYR A 818 24.36 11.83 13.75
C TYR A 818 25.57 11.46 14.61
N GLN A 819 25.75 12.16 15.72
CA GLN A 819 26.78 11.86 16.71
C GLN A 819 26.34 10.72 17.63
N THR A 820 27.30 10.08 18.29
CA THR A 820 27.01 9.15 19.38
C THR A 820 26.41 9.91 20.58
N THR A 821 25.50 9.26 21.30
CA THR A 821 24.74 9.75 22.47
C THR A 821 25.59 10.31 23.64
N GLY A 822 26.90 10.04 23.67
CA GLY A 822 27.86 10.55 24.67
C GLY A 822 28.72 11.76 24.22
N GLY A 823 28.56 12.23 22.99
CA GLY A 823 29.45 13.20 22.34
C GLY A 823 30.81 12.58 21.95
N GLY A 824 31.47 13.12 20.93
CA GLY A 824 32.75 12.59 20.43
C GLY A 824 32.90 12.73 18.92
N ASP A 825 33.91 12.02 18.39
CA ASP A 825 34.09 11.85 16.94
C ASP A 825 32.90 11.07 16.37
N VAL A 826 32.48 11.42 15.15
CA VAL A 826 31.38 10.70 14.48
C VAL A 826 31.98 9.47 13.80
N ILE A 827 31.61 8.29 14.28
CA ILE A 827 32.10 7.01 13.78
C ILE A 827 30.90 6.20 13.30
N TYR A 828 31.05 5.55 12.15
CA TYR A 828 30.04 4.66 11.59
C TYR A 828 30.66 3.38 11.04
N ASN A 829 30.13 2.25 11.49
CA ASN A 829 30.20 0.99 10.78
C ASN A 829 28.92 0.79 9.91
N PRO A 830 28.89 -0.22 9.02
CA PRO A 830 27.71 -0.47 8.20
C PRO A 830 26.43 -0.78 9.00
N GLN A 831 26.50 -1.43 10.16
CA GLN A 831 25.31 -1.71 10.97
C GLN A 831 24.67 -0.41 11.49
N GLU A 832 25.47 0.49 12.04
CA GLU A 832 25.04 1.80 12.53
C GLU A 832 24.43 2.64 11.40
N ALA A 833 25.09 2.67 10.25
CA ALA A 833 24.57 3.36 9.08
C ALA A 833 23.25 2.73 8.59
N GLY A 834 23.16 1.40 8.58
CA GLY A 834 21.96 0.66 8.22
C GLY A 834 20.79 0.97 9.16
N ALA A 835 21.04 1.06 10.46
CA ALA A 835 20.02 1.39 11.45
C ALA A 835 19.44 2.80 11.22
N VAL A 836 20.30 3.79 10.94
CA VAL A 836 19.87 5.15 10.62
C VAL A 836 19.10 5.20 9.29
N VAL A 837 19.57 4.49 8.26
CA VAL A 837 18.86 4.40 6.97
C VAL A 837 17.47 3.78 7.16
N ALA A 838 17.35 2.71 7.95
CA ALA A 838 16.07 2.07 8.25
C ALA A 838 15.10 3.03 8.95
N ALA A 839 15.58 3.74 9.98
CA ALA A 839 14.80 4.71 10.75
C ALA A 839 14.26 5.85 9.88
N LEU A 840 15.13 6.47 9.08
CA LEU A 840 14.76 7.60 8.22
C LEU A 840 13.86 7.17 7.06
N ASN A 841 14.12 6.00 6.46
CA ASN A 841 13.26 5.47 5.40
C ASN A 841 11.85 5.13 5.93
N ALA A 842 11.75 4.52 7.11
CA ALA A 842 10.46 4.26 7.74
C ALA A 842 9.72 5.55 8.11
N ALA A 843 10.41 6.53 8.71
CA ALA A 843 9.83 7.82 9.07
C ALA A 843 9.29 8.57 7.84
N ARG A 844 10.04 8.55 6.72
CA ARG A 844 9.61 9.11 5.44
C ARG A 844 8.27 8.55 4.96
N PHE A 845 7.96 7.28 5.23
CA PHE A 845 6.72 6.65 4.73
C PHE A 845 5.58 6.64 5.74
N PHE A 846 5.86 6.51 7.04
CA PHE A 846 4.84 6.13 8.02
C PHE A 846 4.53 7.22 9.04
N LEU A 847 5.08 8.42 8.87
CA LEU A 847 4.68 9.62 9.61
C LEU A 847 3.71 10.53 8.84
N VAL A 848 3.27 10.14 7.64
CA VAL A 848 2.32 10.91 6.80
C VAL A 848 1.03 11.27 7.55
N ASP A 849 0.44 10.31 8.26
CA ASP A 849 -0.82 10.48 9.01
C ASP A 849 -0.62 10.96 10.46
N SER A 850 0.58 11.46 10.77
CA SER A 850 0.86 12.04 12.08
C SER A 850 0.45 13.51 12.13
N ASN A 851 0.26 14.05 13.33
CA ASN A 851 0.11 15.50 13.51
C ASN A 851 1.44 16.27 13.33
N HIS A 852 2.45 15.66 12.70
CA HIS A 852 3.82 16.14 12.56
C HIS A 852 4.38 15.97 11.12
N PRO A 853 3.73 16.51 10.08
CA PRO A 853 4.21 16.39 8.70
C PRO A 853 5.62 16.96 8.50
N GLU A 854 6.03 17.95 9.32
CA GLU A 854 7.37 18.52 9.30
C GLU A 854 8.47 17.50 9.63
N LEU A 855 8.18 16.48 10.44
CA LEU A 855 9.14 15.45 10.81
C LEU A 855 9.34 14.44 9.68
N GLN A 856 8.33 14.24 8.84
CA GLN A 856 8.46 13.40 7.65
C GLN A 856 9.38 14.07 6.61
N GLU A 857 9.16 15.36 6.35
CA GLU A 857 10.02 16.16 5.44
C GLU A 857 11.47 16.19 5.96
N LEU A 858 11.64 16.40 7.27
CA LEU A 858 12.94 16.32 7.92
C LEU A 858 13.61 14.95 7.72
N ALA A 859 12.87 13.85 7.86
CA ALA A 859 13.42 12.51 7.63
C ALA A 859 13.93 12.33 6.19
N VAL A 860 13.24 12.90 5.19
CA VAL A 860 13.70 12.91 3.79
C VAL A 860 15.00 13.70 3.63
N GLU A 861 15.05 14.91 4.16
CA GLU A 861 16.23 15.77 4.10
C GLU A 861 17.45 15.11 4.75
N ARG A 862 17.24 14.53 5.95
CA ARG A 862 18.27 13.83 6.71
C ARG A 862 18.72 12.58 5.99
N LEU A 863 17.83 11.81 5.38
CA LEU A 863 18.19 10.62 4.61
C LEU A 863 19.10 10.98 3.44
N ILE A 864 18.78 12.04 2.69
CA ILE A 864 19.59 12.51 1.56
C ILE A 864 20.99 12.89 2.03
N THR A 865 21.06 13.75 3.04
CA THR A 865 22.34 14.27 3.55
C THR A 865 23.19 13.19 4.19
N PHE A 866 22.56 12.33 5.00
CA PHE A 866 23.21 11.20 5.67
C PHE A 866 23.79 10.21 4.66
N TYR A 867 23.00 9.80 3.67
CA TYR A 867 23.44 8.80 2.69
C TYR A 867 24.61 9.32 1.84
N GLU A 868 24.52 10.57 1.36
CA GLU A 868 25.63 11.18 0.62
C GLU A 868 26.89 11.31 1.47
N SER A 869 26.75 11.71 2.74
CA SER A 869 27.89 12.00 3.62
C SER A 869 28.54 10.72 4.15
N VAL A 870 27.75 9.83 4.75
CA VAL A 870 28.22 8.65 5.47
C VAL A 870 28.41 7.45 4.57
N VAL A 871 27.61 7.26 3.51
CA VAL A 871 27.75 6.07 2.65
C VAL A 871 28.70 6.34 1.48
N LEU A 872 28.61 7.53 0.87
CA LEU A 872 29.39 7.87 -0.32
C LEU A 872 30.66 8.67 -0.02
N LYS A 873 30.54 9.89 0.53
CA LYS A 873 31.67 10.82 0.74
C LYS A 873 32.68 10.32 1.76
N SER A 874 32.24 9.49 2.70
CA SER A 874 33.12 8.95 3.74
C SER A 874 34.09 7.87 3.26
N GLY A 875 33.79 7.25 2.11
CA GLY A 875 34.44 6.02 1.66
C GLY A 875 33.90 4.76 2.33
N LEU A 876 32.77 4.82 3.05
CA LEU A 876 32.15 3.61 3.61
C LEU A 876 31.80 2.62 2.50
N GLN A 877 31.25 3.08 1.38
CA GLN A 877 31.35 2.33 0.13
C GLN A 877 32.74 2.60 -0.48
N LEU A 878 33.61 1.58 -0.53
CA LEU A 878 35.01 1.74 -0.92
C LEU A 878 35.19 2.14 -2.39
N ALA A 879 34.32 1.62 -3.26
CA ALA A 879 34.42 1.83 -4.70
C ALA A 879 33.10 1.56 -5.43
N THR A 880 33.02 2.04 -6.68
CA THR A 880 32.01 1.64 -7.68
C THR A 880 32.52 0.53 -8.60
N GLY A 881 31.59 -0.24 -9.17
CA GLY A 881 31.87 -1.38 -10.05
C GLY A 881 32.42 -1.04 -11.46
N GLY A 882 32.64 0.24 -11.79
CA GLY A 882 33.22 0.69 -13.05
C GLY A 882 32.39 1.75 -13.80
N PRO A 883 32.64 2.01 -15.10
CA PRO A 883 32.01 3.09 -15.88
C PRO A 883 30.49 2.97 -16.06
N ALA A 884 29.94 1.76 -15.90
CA ALA A 884 28.51 1.49 -15.93
C ALA A 884 27.85 1.52 -14.53
N GLY A 885 28.62 1.86 -13.50
CA GLY A 885 28.15 1.94 -12.12
C GLY A 885 27.57 3.30 -11.73
N PHE A 886 27.15 3.45 -10.46
CA PHE A 886 26.62 4.71 -9.95
C PHE A 886 27.69 5.82 -10.05
N PRO A 887 27.46 6.87 -10.84
CA PRO A 887 28.43 7.94 -11.00
C PRO A 887 28.30 8.93 -9.83
N HIS A 888 29.33 9.02 -8.99
CA HIS A 888 29.42 10.05 -7.95
C HIS A 888 30.87 10.55 -7.80
N PRO A 889 31.11 11.88 -7.75
CA PRO A 889 32.47 12.43 -7.71
C PRO A 889 33.32 11.97 -6.52
N ALA A 890 32.68 11.60 -5.41
CA ALA A 890 33.37 11.11 -4.21
C ALA A 890 33.61 9.59 -4.21
N LEU A 891 33.07 8.85 -5.20
CA LEU A 891 33.14 7.39 -5.24
C LEU A 891 34.10 6.93 -6.36
N PRO A 892 35.34 6.52 -6.03
CA PRO A 892 36.29 6.06 -7.03
C PRO A 892 35.91 4.68 -7.59
N THR A 893 36.45 4.32 -8.75
CA THR A 893 36.28 2.98 -9.31
C THR A 893 37.15 1.95 -8.61
N ALA A 894 36.71 0.68 -8.59
CA ALA A 894 37.47 -0.41 -7.97
C ALA A 894 38.91 -0.54 -8.52
N GLN A 895 39.11 -0.20 -9.80
CA GLN A 895 40.42 -0.19 -10.44
C GLN A 895 41.35 0.92 -9.90
N GLU A 896 40.80 2.10 -9.62
CA GLU A 896 41.58 3.25 -9.13
C GLU A 896 42.11 3.02 -7.71
N VAL A 897 41.30 2.40 -6.85
CA VAL A 897 41.68 2.14 -5.45
C VAL A 897 42.27 0.76 -5.21
N GLY A 898 42.20 -0.17 -6.16
CA GLY A 898 42.67 -1.54 -5.96
C GLY A 898 41.89 -2.31 -4.89
N ARG A 899 40.66 -1.90 -4.62
CA ARG A 899 39.73 -2.49 -3.66
C ARG A 899 38.45 -2.89 -4.38
N ALA A 900 37.83 -3.99 -3.97
CA ALA A 900 36.55 -4.41 -4.52
C ALA A 900 35.45 -3.39 -4.14
N PRO A 901 34.35 -3.29 -4.93
CA PRO A 901 33.29 -2.32 -4.69
C PRO A 901 32.36 -2.77 -3.55
N VAL A 902 32.89 -2.85 -2.34
CA VAL A 902 32.17 -3.30 -1.14
C VAL A 902 32.24 -2.26 -0.03
N LEU A 903 31.47 -2.49 1.04
CA LEU A 903 31.50 -1.65 2.23
C LEU A 903 32.76 -1.90 3.07
N ALA A 904 33.38 -0.82 3.53
CA ALA A 904 34.36 -0.81 4.60
C ALA A 904 33.71 -1.16 5.95
N SER A 905 34.51 -1.58 6.93
CA SER A 905 34.01 -1.88 8.27
C SER A 905 33.82 -0.65 9.14
N GLU A 906 34.57 0.43 8.88
CA GLU A 906 34.48 1.64 9.70
C GLU A 906 34.95 2.89 8.97
N VAL A 907 34.20 3.98 9.15
CA VAL A 907 34.57 5.34 8.78
C VAL A 907 34.44 6.27 9.98
N ALA A 908 35.26 7.32 10.00
CA ALA A 908 35.20 8.34 11.03
C ALA A 908 35.30 9.75 10.44
N TRP A 909 34.55 10.67 11.02
CA TRP A 909 34.70 12.11 10.81
C TRP A 909 35.65 12.67 11.86
N HIS A 910 36.81 13.14 11.40
CA HIS A 910 37.84 13.70 12.26
C HIS A 910 38.45 14.94 11.62
N ASN A 911 38.66 16.02 12.39
CA ASN A 911 39.23 17.28 11.89
C ASN A 911 38.56 17.83 10.61
N GLY A 912 37.23 17.77 10.53
CA GLY A 912 36.46 18.38 9.43
C GLY A 912 36.49 17.61 8.10
N HIS A 913 36.90 16.34 8.11
CA HIS A 913 36.84 15.47 6.94
C HIS A 913 36.52 14.02 7.34
N TRP A 914 35.92 13.28 6.41
CA TRP A 914 35.72 11.85 6.56
C TRP A 914 36.98 11.09 6.17
N GLN A 915 37.19 9.94 6.80
CA GLN A 915 38.23 8.98 6.46
C GLN A 915 37.76 7.55 6.73
N VAL A 916 38.22 6.61 5.91
CA VAL A 916 38.09 5.18 6.19
C VAL A 916 39.12 4.81 7.25
N THR A 917 38.66 4.39 8.42
CA THR A 917 39.53 3.96 9.54
C THR A 917 39.77 2.46 9.53
N ASN A 918 38.88 1.70 8.91
CA ASN A 918 39.04 0.26 8.69
C ASN A 918 38.36 -0.18 7.37
N ASP A 919 39.17 -0.48 6.36
CA ASP A 919 38.72 -0.90 5.03
C ASP A 919 38.53 -2.42 4.88
N ARG A 920 38.62 -3.19 5.98
CA ARG A 920 38.24 -4.61 5.99
C ARG A 920 36.75 -4.74 5.66
N PHE A 921 36.37 -5.83 5.01
CA PHE A 921 34.97 -6.16 4.78
C PHE A 921 34.45 -7.05 5.92
N THR A 922 33.31 -6.68 6.52
CA THR A 922 32.62 -7.45 7.58
C THR A 922 31.22 -7.81 7.13
N THR A 923 30.94 -9.11 7.01
CA THR A 923 29.86 -9.65 6.19
C THR A 923 28.46 -9.33 6.72
N ASP A 924 28.19 -9.56 8.00
CA ASP A 924 26.87 -9.31 8.61
C ASP A 924 26.49 -7.82 8.53
N MET A 925 27.38 -6.94 8.96
CA MET A 925 27.17 -5.50 8.95
C MET A 925 26.99 -4.98 7.52
N ALA A 926 27.87 -5.38 6.59
CA ALA A 926 27.81 -4.93 5.20
C ALA A 926 26.52 -5.40 4.51
N MET A 927 26.13 -6.65 4.72
CA MET A 927 24.87 -7.16 4.17
C MET A 927 23.65 -6.49 4.80
N PHE A 928 23.70 -6.13 6.10
CA PHE A 928 22.62 -5.38 6.74
C PHE A 928 22.40 -4.00 6.09
N LEU A 929 23.43 -3.15 5.96
CA LEU A 929 23.29 -1.86 5.27
C LEU A 929 22.87 -2.04 3.81
N SER A 930 23.41 -3.06 3.15
CA SER A 930 23.06 -3.41 1.78
C SER A 930 21.57 -3.77 1.65
N ASN A 931 21.00 -4.51 2.61
CA ASN A 931 19.56 -4.78 2.74
C ASN A 931 18.76 -3.49 2.92
N GLN A 932 19.13 -2.65 3.89
CA GLN A 932 18.44 -1.37 4.10
C GLN A 932 18.51 -0.44 2.87
N SER A 933 19.59 -0.53 2.08
CA SER A 933 19.80 0.30 0.90
C SER A 933 18.92 -0.07 -0.29
N ILE A 934 18.66 -1.36 -0.54
CA ILE A 934 17.78 -1.74 -1.68
C ILE A 934 16.32 -1.34 -1.41
N TRP A 935 15.90 -1.36 -0.15
CA TRP A 935 14.53 -0.99 0.28
C TRP A 935 14.23 0.51 0.21
N LEU A 936 15.19 1.33 -0.22
CA LEU A 936 14.94 2.72 -0.61
C LEU A 936 14.08 2.81 -1.89
N HIS A 937 14.15 1.79 -2.76
CA HIS A 937 13.32 1.57 -3.96
C HIS A 937 12.11 0.66 -3.65
N ARG A 938 11.28 1.12 -2.72
CA ARG A 938 10.14 0.35 -2.18
C ARG A 938 9.15 -0.11 -3.26
N ASP A 939 8.99 0.67 -4.31
CA ASP A 939 8.14 0.38 -5.47
C ASP A 939 8.58 -0.87 -6.24
N GLN A 940 9.86 -1.22 -6.18
CA GLN A 940 10.42 -2.42 -6.81
C GLN A 940 10.55 -3.56 -5.81
N ILE A 941 11.09 -3.25 -4.62
CA ILE A 941 11.36 -4.22 -3.55
C ILE A 941 10.98 -3.61 -2.20
N ASP A 942 9.86 -4.06 -1.64
CA ASP A 942 9.37 -3.61 -0.33
C ASP A 942 10.02 -4.43 0.80
N GLY A 943 10.88 -3.78 1.58
CA GLY A 943 11.55 -4.36 2.74
C GLY A 943 10.77 -4.28 4.04
N PHE A 944 9.59 -3.68 4.04
CA PHE A 944 8.79 -3.52 5.24
C PHE A 944 7.84 -4.71 5.47
N ILE A 945 7.38 -4.87 6.72
CA ILE A 945 6.47 -5.94 7.11
C ILE A 945 5.20 -5.93 6.24
N PRO A 946 4.79 -7.06 5.64
CA PRO A 946 3.59 -7.16 4.80
C PRO A 946 2.31 -7.24 5.67
N VAL A 947 1.90 -6.10 6.25
CA VAL A 947 0.77 -6.00 7.19
C VAL A 947 -0.53 -6.56 6.60
N SER A 948 -0.81 -6.30 5.31
CA SER A 948 -2.02 -6.79 4.64
C SER A 948 -2.12 -8.32 4.66
N ALA A 949 -1.01 -9.01 4.36
CA ALA A 949 -0.94 -10.47 4.37
C ALA A 949 -1.20 -11.05 5.77
N ILE A 950 -0.76 -10.36 6.83
CA ILE A 950 -1.00 -10.75 8.22
C ILE A 950 -2.48 -10.55 8.60
N LEU A 951 -3.07 -9.41 8.22
CA LEU A 951 -4.46 -9.09 8.53
C LEU A 951 -5.45 -10.02 7.81
N VAL A 952 -5.16 -10.43 6.57
CA VAL A 952 -5.96 -11.41 5.83
C VAL A 952 -6.03 -12.74 6.60
N LYS A 953 -4.92 -13.21 7.18
CA LYS A 953 -4.87 -14.46 7.96
C LYS A 953 -5.59 -14.41 9.31
N LEU A 954 -5.92 -13.21 9.79
CA LEU A 954 -6.68 -13.02 11.03
C LEU A 954 -8.19 -12.94 10.82
N ARG A 955 -8.61 -12.58 9.61
CA ARG A 955 -10.02 -12.61 9.17
C ARG A 955 -10.41 -14.04 8.85
#